data_AF-A0A162QX06-F1
#
_entry.id   AF-A0A162QX06-F1
#
_cell.length_a   1.000
_cell.length_b   1.000
_cell.length_c   1.000
_cell.angle_alpha   90.00
_cell.angle_beta   90.00
_cell.angle_gamma   90.00
#
_symmetry.space_group_name_H-M   'P 1'
#
loop_
_entity.id
_entity.type
_entity.pdbx_description
1 polymer ?
#
loop_
_entity_poly.entity_id
_entity_poly.type
_entity_poly.pdbx_seq_one_letter_code
_entity_poly.pdbx_strand_id
1 'polypeptide(L)'
;MNLQEILLKYDTVVLDQISSDKVDEAINLRLPQPVIVQEIVSALSSQSYISDKILYGRPPTYAILNSILQSAGYMSDVEGFKARVLENTSLLKEAAKSNKKTQEKYPQLYIKILKKAWENDGIIDHSEAHILELVKEELGIWDREHFVLMHDESILGNWDLEHEYYAARNHLLSTGILLAVDSSYVIAEEVALRIKKVFGIEISDNAFKRLLNTLSKDELTVALSFFALNVSGYKDQIIDRLLNSLIPPSEILNAYSLESLRDICRRNNISSSGLKNMVIANIIEFFDTAGDLKEKSIEEPTSIVPKEPEPREMNADNYARILLNLTGQQLYDVMYKNELMVSGTKEEKVKRIVESNWSERAIFSQLRKEDLSQLCRKLGLHSTGAKQELVDRIIDHIPSSISNQLTPFAPADATIDLPTAPMLLPASEINIEQDFQEQIPLPANWQEVNQKYPELDHSEKVVVAILKDAKSITEQDIERIVVKHRLGWFLHKANMAELIAKMKRFGKKIVQIKSIQNANIYQWAGNEIQDENILERKSARDIIDALRHGVVPNHNLALLAVGQPTVRTHLSGLLAEVAADKSHFKFIRGQYGSGKTFLCSWLKEYALDQEYAVSFINIGHDQPLSDLPIFFSGLIAGLRTPEKTDSSALVDILESWLLNIYTKTAKMEQLTPDNSANQEKLNQIVDRTIESELASLNDIEPGFPQALRTFYEGKVSGNMELVSNAVSWITGSRSLSAQALREIGVKGNLEANNVFPRMRALLKIISGARYKGLLLLVDELELIRKFPHARQREQALETLRLLIDEAGRNALPGCLLVFTGTDEFFEDERYGLKSYEALSERVMSRVDHQSFVSMRQPIIRLEALNKERLSHVLHKVRDLYGNAYNWDASQFADDVTISDLLHNWTMSGDEVVDRKPRPILREFIQMLDLCEENRGVSLAQFLKKDPQTPTYSTPTKHTEQ
;
A
#
# COMPACT_ATOMS: atom_id res chain seq x y z
N MET A 1 -21.83 1.51 21.17
CA MET A 1 -22.10 2.64 20.25
C MET A 1 -21.28 2.45 18.99
N ASN A 2 -21.88 2.69 17.81
CA ASN A 2 -21.18 2.53 16.54
C ASN A 2 -20.18 3.69 16.31
N LEU A 3 -18.99 3.37 15.82
CA LEU A 3 -17.92 4.33 15.57
C LEU A 3 -18.35 5.42 14.56
N GLN A 4 -19.06 5.02 13.50
CA GLN A 4 -19.52 5.94 12.45
C GLN A 4 -20.53 6.96 12.99
N GLU A 5 -21.44 6.54 13.87
CA GLU A 5 -22.45 7.42 14.49
C GLU A 5 -21.83 8.46 15.43
N ILE A 6 -20.73 8.10 16.11
CA ILE A 6 -20.01 9.03 16.98
C ILE A 6 -19.25 10.05 16.13
N LEU A 7 -18.52 9.60 15.11
CA LEU A 7 -17.70 10.47 14.25
C LEU A 7 -18.52 11.46 13.41
N LEU A 8 -19.77 11.11 13.05
CA LEU A 8 -20.67 12.04 12.36
C LEU A 8 -21.10 13.24 13.22
N LYS A 9 -20.98 13.15 14.55
CA LYS A 9 -21.29 14.23 15.49
C LYS A 9 -20.10 15.15 15.78
N TYR A 10 -18.91 14.80 15.28
CA TYR A 10 -17.69 15.55 15.55
C TYR A 10 -17.50 16.71 14.58
N ASP A 11 -16.96 17.81 15.08
CA ASP A 11 -16.57 18.95 14.26
C ASP A 11 -15.42 18.58 13.32
N THR A 12 -15.40 19.23 12.15
CA THR A 12 -14.40 19.02 11.09
C THR A 12 -12.95 19.16 11.59
N VAL A 13 -12.68 20.08 12.53
CA VAL A 13 -11.34 20.29 13.11
C VAL A 13 -10.86 19.07 13.90
N VAL A 14 -11.77 18.43 14.65
CA VAL A 14 -11.43 17.25 15.45
C VAL A 14 -11.27 16.04 14.54
N LEU A 15 -12.08 15.92 13.49
CA LEU A 15 -11.94 14.88 12.47
C LEU A 15 -10.62 15.01 11.70
N ASP A 16 -10.22 16.22 11.32
CA ASP A 16 -8.93 16.50 10.68
C ASP A 16 -7.77 16.07 11.60
N GLN A 17 -7.85 16.42 12.89
CA GLN A 17 -6.85 16.01 13.88
C GLN A 17 -6.77 14.49 14.03
N ILE A 18 -7.91 13.79 14.10
CA ILE A 18 -7.97 12.33 14.19
C ILE A 18 -7.45 11.67 12.91
N SER A 19 -7.61 12.32 11.76
CA SER A 19 -7.17 11.79 10.47
C SER A 19 -5.69 12.00 10.17
N SER A 20 -4.99 12.85 10.94
CA SER A 20 -3.60 13.29 10.66
C SER A 20 -2.59 12.16 10.49
N ASP A 21 -2.74 11.05 11.22
CA ASP A 21 -1.85 9.88 11.14
C ASP A 21 -2.40 8.73 10.28
N LYS A 22 -3.58 8.94 9.68
CA LYS A 22 -4.31 7.97 8.83
C LYS A 22 -4.39 8.43 7.37
N VAL A 23 -4.17 9.73 7.15
CA VAL A 23 -4.11 10.40 5.86
C VAL A 23 -2.68 10.92 5.71
N ASP A 24 -1.99 10.55 4.65
CA ASP A 24 -0.60 10.98 4.44
C ASP A 24 -0.43 12.51 4.56
N GLU A 25 0.43 12.97 5.47
CA GLU A 25 0.76 14.40 5.70
C GLU A 25 1.33 15.11 4.43
N ALA A 26 1.67 14.34 3.39
CA ALA A 26 2.03 14.88 2.07
C ALA A 26 0.86 15.54 1.33
N ILE A 27 -0.37 15.34 1.81
CA ILE A 27 -1.62 15.82 1.22
C ILE A 27 -2.04 17.12 1.93
N ASN A 28 -1.52 18.27 1.49
CA ASN A 28 -2.05 19.59 1.85
C ASN A 28 -3.41 19.87 1.16
N LEU A 29 -4.40 18.99 1.33
CA LEU A 29 -5.73 19.06 0.73
C LEU A 29 -6.78 18.69 1.78
N ARG A 30 -7.77 19.57 2.00
CA ARG A 30 -8.95 19.28 2.83
C ARG A 30 -9.82 18.23 2.12
N LEU A 31 -9.84 17.01 2.66
CA LEU A 31 -10.73 15.94 2.21
C LEU A 31 -12.19 16.24 2.63
N PRO A 32 -13.21 15.77 1.90
CA PRO A 32 -14.61 15.85 2.33
C PRO A 32 -14.87 15.03 3.60
N GLN A 33 -15.68 15.55 4.53
CA GLN A 33 -15.99 14.93 5.83
C GLN A 33 -16.41 13.44 5.74
N PRO A 34 -17.24 12.99 4.78
CA PRO A 34 -17.62 11.57 4.69
C PRO A 34 -16.43 10.64 4.38
N VAL A 35 -15.46 11.13 3.60
CA VAL A 35 -14.25 10.38 3.23
C VAL A 35 -13.32 10.27 4.43
N ILE A 36 -13.14 11.37 5.18
CA ILE A 36 -12.35 11.38 6.42
C ILE A 36 -12.92 10.37 7.43
N VAL A 37 -14.25 10.36 7.62
CA VAL A 37 -14.91 9.40 8.53
C VAL A 37 -14.69 7.96 8.05
N GLN A 38 -14.78 7.68 6.75
CA GLN A 38 -14.52 6.34 6.23
C GLN A 38 -13.07 5.88 6.43
N GLU A 39 -12.09 6.76 6.22
CA GLU A 39 -10.67 6.45 6.46
C GLU A 39 -10.39 6.21 7.94
N ILE A 40 -10.97 7.04 8.83
CA ILE A 40 -10.87 6.84 10.28
C ILE A 40 -11.47 5.49 10.71
N VAL A 41 -12.66 5.16 10.20
CA VAL A 41 -13.31 3.87 10.48
C VAL A 41 -12.49 2.70 9.93
N SER A 42 -11.95 2.81 8.73
CA SER A 42 -11.11 1.79 8.09
C SER A 42 -9.84 1.52 8.90
N ALA A 43 -9.12 2.58 9.30
CA ALA A 43 -7.91 2.46 10.10
C ALA A 43 -8.19 1.88 11.49
N LEU A 44 -9.23 2.38 12.19
CA LEU A 44 -9.62 1.88 13.52
C LEU A 44 -10.28 0.50 13.48
N SER A 45 -10.70 0.01 12.32
CA SER A 45 -11.14 -1.38 12.13
C SER A 45 -9.97 -2.36 11.98
N SER A 46 -8.78 -1.86 11.64
CA SER A 46 -7.59 -2.67 11.41
C SER A 46 -6.92 -3.09 12.73
N GLN A 47 -6.68 -4.40 12.87
CA GLN A 47 -5.98 -4.94 14.03
C GLN A 47 -4.52 -4.47 14.09
N SER A 48 -3.84 -4.36 12.94
CA SER A 48 -2.43 -3.95 12.88
C SER A 48 -2.24 -2.51 13.32
N TYR A 49 -3.15 -1.61 12.90
CA TYR A 49 -3.11 -0.20 13.27
C TYR A 49 -3.31 -0.01 14.78
N ILE A 50 -4.31 -0.67 15.36
CA ILE A 50 -4.54 -0.59 16.82
C ILE A 50 -3.36 -1.19 17.58
N SER A 51 -2.85 -2.34 17.16
CA SER A 51 -1.70 -2.99 17.80
C SER A 51 -0.46 -2.09 17.81
N ASP A 52 -0.14 -1.45 16.68
CA ASP A 52 0.99 -0.52 16.55
C ASP A 52 0.92 0.62 17.57
N LYS A 53 -0.28 1.18 17.79
CA LYS A 53 -0.45 2.35 18.66
C LYS A 53 -0.52 2.03 20.16
N ILE A 54 -0.91 0.82 20.56
CA ILE A 54 -1.18 0.52 21.99
C ILE A 54 -0.29 -0.54 22.61
N LEU A 55 0.32 -1.45 21.84
CA LEU A 55 1.02 -2.62 22.37
C LEU A 55 2.18 -2.21 23.29
N TYR A 56 3.02 -1.28 22.83
CA TYR A 56 4.16 -0.74 23.57
C TYR A 56 3.95 0.71 24.04
N GLY A 57 2.68 1.11 24.20
CA GLY A 57 2.31 2.45 24.66
C GLY A 57 2.83 2.72 26.08
N ARG A 58 3.37 3.92 26.32
CA ARG A 58 3.95 4.30 27.61
C ARG A 58 2.93 4.22 28.74
N PRO A 59 3.28 3.74 29.95
CA PRO A 59 2.42 3.83 31.12
C PRO A 59 2.04 5.30 31.40
N PRO A 60 0.74 5.65 31.60
CA PRO A 60 -0.38 4.77 31.95
C PRO A 60 -1.35 4.41 30.79
N THR A 61 -0.90 4.32 29.53
CA THR A 61 -1.74 4.02 28.35
C THR A 61 -2.64 2.79 28.54
N TYR A 62 -2.07 1.67 28.98
CA TYR A 62 -2.84 0.46 29.29
C TYR A 62 -3.87 0.69 30.40
N ALA A 63 -3.51 1.38 31.49
CA ALA A 63 -4.42 1.65 32.60
C ALA A 63 -5.59 2.56 32.19
N ILE A 64 -5.37 3.52 31.28
CA ILE A 64 -6.43 4.36 30.69
C ILE A 64 -7.43 3.48 29.94
N LEU A 65 -6.95 2.69 28.97
CA LEU A 65 -7.81 1.88 28.11
C LEU A 65 -8.52 0.78 28.89
N ASN A 66 -7.81 0.07 29.78
CA ASN A 66 -8.38 -0.99 30.59
C ASN A 66 -9.48 -0.46 31.53
N SER A 67 -9.30 0.72 32.14
CA SER A 67 -10.32 1.30 33.02
C SER A 67 -11.63 1.62 32.29
N ILE A 68 -11.57 1.96 31.00
CA ILE A 68 -12.76 2.22 30.17
C ILE A 68 -13.35 0.91 29.65
N LEU A 69 -12.51 -0.07 29.25
CA LEU A 69 -12.98 -1.39 28.81
C LEU A 69 -13.76 -2.15 29.89
N GLN A 70 -13.48 -1.89 31.17
CA GLN A 70 -14.18 -2.48 32.31
C GLN A 70 -15.47 -1.73 32.70
N SER A 71 -15.71 -0.53 32.15
CA SER A 71 -16.89 0.28 32.42
C SER A 71 -18.09 -0.16 31.56
N ALA A 72 -19.31 0.05 32.09
CA ALA A 72 -20.54 -0.31 31.36
C ALA A 72 -20.67 0.53 30.08
N GLY A 73 -20.86 -0.14 28.94
CA GLY A 73 -21.01 0.52 27.65
C GLY A 73 -19.70 1.12 27.08
N TYR A 74 -18.54 0.79 27.66
CA TYR A 74 -17.23 1.36 27.27
C TYR A 74 -17.17 2.89 27.42
N MET A 75 -17.84 3.41 28.46
CA MET A 75 -17.96 4.84 28.76
C MET A 75 -17.57 5.14 30.21
N SER A 76 -16.76 6.17 30.42
CA SER A 76 -16.34 6.62 31.75
C SER A 76 -16.35 8.14 31.85
N ASP A 77 -16.88 8.68 32.94
CA ASP A 77 -16.92 10.12 33.17
C ASP A 77 -15.51 10.71 33.29
N VAL A 78 -15.33 11.91 32.73
CA VAL A 78 -14.04 12.62 32.72
C VAL A 78 -13.65 13.06 34.14
N GLU A 79 -14.63 13.41 34.97
CA GLU A 79 -14.41 13.86 36.34
C GLU A 79 -13.92 12.69 37.21
N GLY A 80 -12.81 12.90 37.94
CA GLY A 80 -12.19 11.85 38.76
C GLY A 80 -11.54 10.69 37.99
N PHE A 81 -11.53 10.69 36.65
CA PHE A 81 -10.93 9.61 35.86
C PHE A 81 -9.41 9.52 36.03
N LYS A 82 -8.70 10.66 36.04
CA LYS A 82 -7.24 10.69 36.27
C LYS A 82 -6.85 10.02 37.59
N ALA A 83 -7.57 10.32 38.68
CA ALA A 83 -7.29 9.74 39.99
C ALA A 83 -7.44 8.21 39.97
N ARG A 84 -8.52 7.70 39.35
CA ARG A 84 -8.75 6.25 39.18
C ARG A 84 -7.67 5.57 38.34
N VAL A 85 -7.21 6.22 37.27
CA VAL A 85 -6.14 5.67 36.41
C VAL A 85 -4.81 5.60 37.15
N LEU A 86 -4.45 6.63 37.92
CA LEU A 86 -3.21 6.64 38.71
C LEU A 86 -3.24 5.61 39.85
N GLU A 87 -4.40 5.42 40.48
CA GLU A 87 -4.61 4.35 41.47
C GLU A 87 -4.44 2.97 40.82
N ASN A 88 -5.06 2.73 39.66
CA ASN A 88 -4.93 1.47 38.91
C ASN A 88 -3.47 1.21 38.47
N THR A 89 -2.77 2.27 38.03
CA THR A 89 -1.33 2.20 37.70
C THR A 89 -0.49 1.78 38.92
N SER A 90 -0.87 2.26 40.11
CA SER A 90 -0.20 1.89 41.37
C SER A 90 -0.46 0.43 41.76
N LEU A 91 -1.69 -0.08 41.53
CA LEU A 91 -2.00 -1.50 41.73
C LEU A 91 -1.23 -2.40 40.76
N LEU A 92 -1.11 -2.01 39.49
CA LEU A 92 -0.30 -2.72 38.50
C LEU A 92 1.19 -2.74 38.88
N LYS A 93 1.70 -1.65 39.45
CA LYS A 93 3.07 -1.58 40.00
C LYS A 93 3.28 -2.59 41.13
N GLU A 94 2.30 -2.76 42.02
CA GLU A 94 2.37 -3.77 43.09
C GLU A 94 2.28 -5.20 42.55
N ALA A 95 1.43 -5.44 41.55
CA ALA A 95 1.32 -6.73 40.87
C ALA A 95 2.61 -7.12 40.11
N ALA A 96 3.29 -6.15 39.48
CA ALA A 96 4.58 -6.38 38.83
C ALA A 96 5.68 -6.81 39.83
N LYS A 97 5.60 -6.34 41.09
CA LYS A 97 6.52 -6.75 42.17
C LYS A 97 6.26 -8.17 42.65
N SER A 98 5.00 -8.60 42.72
CA SER A 98 4.65 -9.95 43.18
C SER A 98 4.94 -11.03 42.13
N ASN A 99 4.86 -10.69 40.83
CA ASN A 99 5.10 -11.60 39.70
C ASN A 99 6.59 -11.93 39.47
N LYS A 100 7.52 -11.45 40.31
CA LYS A 100 8.96 -11.70 40.20
C LYS A 100 9.41 -13.11 40.64
N LYS A 101 8.49 -13.96 41.14
CA LYS A 101 8.81 -15.20 41.87
C LYS A 101 8.48 -16.52 41.15
N THR A 102 8.03 -16.47 39.90
CA THR A 102 7.69 -17.70 39.15
C THR A 102 8.99 -18.36 38.63
N GLN A 103 9.27 -19.60 39.04
CA GLN A 103 10.58 -20.25 38.87
C GLN A 103 10.95 -20.65 37.43
N GLU A 104 10.01 -20.66 36.47
CA GLU A 104 10.23 -21.17 35.11
C GLU A 104 10.34 -20.09 34.03
N LYS A 105 9.68 -18.94 34.22
CA LYS A 105 9.78 -17.80 33.29
C LYS A 105 10.90 -16.87 33.77
N TYR A 106 11.62 -16.20 32.87
CA TYR A 106 12.65 -15.20 33.23
C TYR A 106 12.12 -13.76 33.09
N PRO A 107 11.08 -13.32 33.84
CA PRO A 107 10.45 -12.01 33.64
C PRO A 107 11.44 -10.86 33.94
N GLN A 108 12.44 -11.09 34.78
CA GLN A 108 13.49 -10.10 35.05
C GLN A 108 14.37 -9.80 33.83
N LEU A 109 14.61 -10.79 32.98
CA LEU A 109 15.35 -10.58 31.74
C LEU A 109 14.51 -9.74 30.78
N TYR A 110 13.22 -10.07 30.65
CA TYR A 110 12.29 -9.31 29.81
C TYR A 110 12.14 -7.86 30.25
N ILE A 111 11.95 -7.59 31.54
CA ILE A 111 11.89 -6.22 32.09
C ILE A 111 13.15 -5.42 31.74
N LYS A 112 14.34 -6.04 31.82
CA LYS A 112 15.60 -5.36 31.47
C LYS A 112 15.68 -5.03 29.97
N ILE A 113 15.22 -5.94 29.12
CA ILE A 113 15.19 -5.73 27.67
C ILE A 113 14.18 -4.63 27.32
N LEU A 114 12.97 -4.67 27.89
CA LEU A 114 11.95 -3.62 27.76
C LEU A 114 12.47 -2.26 28.22
N LYS A 115 13.08 -2.21 29.40
CA LYS A 115 13.69 -0.97 29.92
C LYS A 115 14.74 -0.43 28.95
N LYS A 116 15.60 -1.30 28.40
CA LYS A 116 16.64 -0.90 27.47
C LYS A 116 16.09 -0.37 26.15
N ALA A 117 15.02 -0.98 25.64
CA ALA A 117 14.32 -0.49 24.45
C ALA A 117 13.77 0.92 24.68
N TRP A 118 13.14 1.19 25.84
CA TRP A 118 12.65 2.52 26.17
C TRP A 118 13.70 3.56 26.58
N GLU A 119 14.96 3.17 26.82
CA GLU A 119 16.05 4.14 27.03
C GLU A 119 16.43 4.86 25.72
N ASN A 120 16.05 4.32 24.56
CA ASN A 120 16.28 4.90 23.24
C ASN A 120 15.08 5.78 22.85
N ASP A 121 15.16 7.08 23.12
CA ASP A 121 14.13 8.11 22.84
C ASP A 121 12.71 7.88 23.42
N GLY A 122 12.51 6.81 24.19
CA GLY A 122 11.23 6.45 24.81
C GLY A 122 10.18 5.97 23.81
N ILE A 123 10.56 5.56 22.60
CA ILE A 123 9.66 5.05 21.56
C ILE A 123 10.25 3.72 21.08
N ILE A 124 9.43 2.68 21.00
CA ILE A 124 9.82 1.37 20.47
C ILE A 124 9.48 1.35 18.99
N ASP A 125 10.49 1.16 18.14
CA ASP A 125 10.28 1.08 16.69
C ASP A 125 9.74 -0.30 16.25
N HIS A 126 9.38 -0.43 14.97
CA HIS A 126 8.82 -1.66 14.44
C HIS A 126 9.77 -2.87 14.56
N SER A 127 11.08 -2.67 14.39
CA SER A 127 12.07 -3.76 14.52
C SER A 127 12.28 -4.17 15.97
N GLU A 128 12.35 -3.21 16.88
CA GLU A 128 12.43 -3.45 18.33
C GLU A 128 11.17 -4.15 18.85
N ALA A 129 9.98 -3.74 18.38
CA ALA A 129 8.71 -4.38 18.70
C ALA A 129 8.68 -5.86 18.26
N HIS A 130 9.20 -6.18 17.06
CA HIS A 130 9.28 -7.57 16.58
C HIS A 130 10.24 -8.42 17.44
N ILE A 131 11.36 -7.85 17.86
CA ILE A 131 12.32 -8.54 18.75
C ILE A 131 11.69 -8.76 20.13
N LEU A 132 10.98 -7.76 20.68
CA LEU A 132 10.31 -7.88 21.96
C LEU A 132 9.17 -8.90 21.94
N GLU A 133 8.43 -8.99 20.82
CA GLU A 133 7.41 -10.01 20.60
C GLU A 133 8.02 -11.42 20.59
N LEU A 134 9.09 -11.62 19.83
CA LEU A 134 9.83 -12.89 19.79
C LEU A 134 10.38 -13.28 21.17
N VAL A 135 10.97 -12.32 21.90
CA VAL A 135 11.48 -12.57 23.26
C VAL A 135 10.34 -12.87 24.24
N LYS A 136 9.19 -12.20 24.10
CA LYS A 136 7.99 -12.47 24.90
C LYS A 136 7.52 -13.92 24.70
N GLU A 137 7.45 -14.38 23.44
CA GLU A 137 7.08 -15.75 23.06
C GLU A 137 8.06 -16.79 23.61
N GLU A 138 9.37 -16.60 23.41
CA GLU A 138 10.42 -17.52 23.88
C GLU A 138 10.48 -17.63 25.42
N LEU A 139 10.15 -16.56 26.13
CA LEU A 139 10.08 -16.54 27.59
C LEU A 139 8.73 -17.02 28.14
N GLY A 140 7.77 -17.35 27.25
CA GLY A 140 6.43 -17.80 27.62
C GLY A 140 5.62 -16.75 28.38
N ILE A 141 5.90 -15.47 28.15
CA ILE A 141 5.21 -14.35 28.82
C ILE A 141 3.88 -14.09 28.11
N TRP A 142 2.77 -14.13 28.84
CA TRP A 142 1.45 -13.84 28.26
C TRP A 142 1.22 -12.34 28.08
N ASP A 143 0.28 -11.95 27.22
CA ASP A 143 -0.03 -10.53 26.97
C ASP A 143 -0.40 -9.78 28.25
N ARG A 144 -1.26 -10.37 29.09
CA ARG A 144 -1.61 -9.80 30.41
C ARG A 144 -0.40 -9.66 31.34
N GLU A 145 0.53 -10.62 31.30
CA GLU A 145 1.78 -10.52 32.06
C GLU A 145 2.66 -9.38 31.52
N HIS A 146 2.81 -9.28 30.19
CA HIS A 146 3.53 -8.19 29.54
C HIS A 146 3.03 -6.81 30.00
N PHE A 147 1.72 -6.54 29.92
CA PHE A 147 1.15 -5.26 30.34
C PHE A 147 1.38 -4.96 31.82
N VAL A 148 1.37 -5.96 32.70
CA VAL A 148 1.72 -5.77 34.11
C VAL A 148 3.22 -5.47 34.27
N LEU A 149 4.10 -6.21 33.57
CA LEU A 149 5.55 -6.02 33.65
C LEU A 149 6.00 -4.64 33.13
N MET A 150 5.27 -4.04 32.20
CA MET A 150 5.49 -2.65 31.76
C MET A 150 5.34 -1.62 32.89
N HIS A 151 4.62 -1.97 33.97
CA HIS A 151 4.42 -1.10 35.14
C HIS A 151 5.40 -1.39 36.29
N ASP A 152 6.50 -2.10 36.02
CA ASP A 152 7.54 -2.31 37.03
C ASP A 152 8.17 -0.99 37.50
N GLU A 153 8.53 -0.91 38.77
CA GLU A 153 9.11 0.28 39.40
C GLU A 153 10.38 0.79 38.69
N SER A 154 11.19 -0.10 38.13
CA SER A 154 12.43 0.26 37.42
C SER A 154 12.20 0.93 36.07
N ILE A 155 11.00 0.75 35.51
CA ILE A 155 10.52 1.31 34.25
C ILE A 155 9.73 2.59 34.54
N LEU A 156 8.77 2.53 35.48
CA LEU A 156 7.99 3.70 35.89
C LEU A 156 8.84 4.84 36.45
N GLY A 157 9.98 4.52 37.07
CA GLY A 157 10.93 5.53 37.56
C GLY A 157 11.56 6.42 36.47
N ASN A 158 11.37 6.08 35.19
CA ASN A 158 11.86 6.87 34.06
C ASN A 158 10.91 8.03 33.68
N TRP A 159 9.68 8.08 34.22
CA TRP A 159 8.66 9.04 33.77
C TRP A 159 7.91 9.73 34.91
N ASP A 160 7.42 10.93 34.64
CA ASP A 160 6.45 11.62 35.50
C ASP A 160 5.03 11.16 35.12
N LEU A 161 4.46 10.27 35.93
CA LEU A 161 3.14 9.67 35.69
C LEU A 161 2.01 10.70 35.54
N GLU A 162 2.11 11.86 36.19
CA GLU A 162 1.08 12.89 36.07
C GLU A 162 1.12 13.59 34.71
N HIS A 163 2.32 13.89 34.23
CA HIS A 163 2.54 14.46 32.90
C HIS A 163 2.21 13.42 31.81
N GLU A 164 2.67 12.18 31.99
CA GLU A 164 2.50 11.11 31.01
C GLU A 164 1.04 10.69 30.87
N TYR A 165 0.21 10.85 31.90
CA TYR A 165 -1.24 10.70 31.78
C TYR A 165 -1.83 11.63 30.71
N TYR A 166 -1.45 12.91 30.72
CA TYR A 166 -1.96 13.87 29.73
C TYR A 166 -1.42 13.57 28.33
N ALA A 167 -0.15 13.17 28.22
CA ALA A 167 0.46 12.78 26.94
C ALA A 167 -0.22 11.54 26.35
N ALA A 168 -0.36 10.47 27.13
CA ALA A 168 -1.02 9.23 26.72
C ALA A 168 -2.49 9.46 26.35
N ARG A 169 -3.23 10.22 27.17
CA ARG A 169 -4.62 10.58 26.86
C ARG A 169 -4.72 11.37 25.56
N ASN A 170 -3.90 12.40 25.38
CA ASN A 170 -3.94 13.24 24.17
C ASN A 170 -3.57 12.42 22.93
N HIS A 171 -2.61 11.51 23.05
CA HIS A 171 -2.25 10.59 21.97
C HIS A 171 -3.42 9.67 21.59
N LEU A 172 -4.08 9.06 22.57
CA LEU A 172 -5.25 8.21 22.33
C LEU A 172 -6.45 8.98 21.75
N LEU A 173 -6.63 10.25 22.12
CA LEU A 173 -7.63 11.13 21.52
C LEU A 173 -7.28 11.49 20.07
N SER A 174 -6.01 11.84 19.81
CA SER A 174 -5.54 12.18 18.46
C SER A 174 -5.55 10.99 17.50
N THR A 175 -5.43 9.76 18.00
CA THR A 175 -5.55 8.55 17.17
C THR A 175 -7.00 8.13 16.98
N GLY A 176 -7.96 8.71 17.70
CA GLY A 176 -9.37 8.31 17.66
C GLY A 176 -9.69 6.96 18.32
N ILE A 177 -8.70 6.35 18.98
CA ILE A 177 -8.89 5.13 19.80
C ILE A 177 -9.75 5.46 21.03
N LEU A 178 -9.53 6.66 21.60
CA LEU A 178 -10.34 7.25 22.64
C LEU A 178 -11.16 8.41 22.04
N LEU A 179 -12.45 8.46 22.33
CA LEU A 179 -13.35 9.51 21.87
C LEU A 179 -13.89 10.27 23.08
N ALA A 180 -14.04 11.58 22.99
CA ALA A 180 -14.67 12.42 24.00
C ALA A 180 -16.08 12.81 23.53
N VAL A 181 -17.11 12.32 24.23
CA VAL A 181 -18.50 12.66 23.91
C VAL A 181 -19.11 13.32 25.15
N ASP A 182 -19.52 14.57 25.01
CA ASP A 182 -20.03 15.41 26.10
C ASP A 182 -19.04 15.51 27.28
N SER A 183 -19.33 14.83 28.41
CA SER A 183 -18.51 14.80 29.63
C SER A 183 -17.94 13.41 29.96
N SER A 184 -17.91 12.51 28.96
CA SER A 184 -17.44 11.13 29.15
C SER A 184 -16.44 10.74 28.05
N TYR A 185 -15.45 9.93 28.44
CA TYR A 185 -14.57 9.22 27.51
C TYR A 185 -15.24 7.93 27.05
N VAL A 186 -15.19 7.67 25.74
CA VAL A 186 -15.88 6.56 25.07
C VAL A 186 -14.90 5.81 24.19
N ILE A 187 -14.95 4.48 24.21
CA ILE A 187 -14.32 3.63 23.20
C ILE A 187 -15.46 3.00 22.38
N ALA A 188 -15.41 3.15 21.06
CA ALA A 188 -16.41 2.55 20.18
C ALA A 188 -16.36 1.01 20.28
N GLU A 189 -17.50 0.37 20.12
CA GLU A 189 -17.65 -1.07 20.39
C GLU A 189 -16.77 -1.95 19.48
N GLU A 190 -16.69 -1.58 18.20
CA GLU A 190 -15.83 -2.24 17.21
C GLU A 190 -14.34 -2.10 17.56
N VAL A 191 -13.94 -0.94 18.08
CA VAL A 191 -12.55 -0.64 18.51
C VAL A 191 -12.23 -1.37 19.81
N ALA A 192 -13.18 -1.42 20.75
CA ALA A 192 -13.04 -2.12 22.02
C ALA A 192 -12.73 -3.61 21.84
N LEU A 193 -13.38 -4.27 20.86
CA LEU A 193 -13.11 -5.67 20.52
C LEU A 193 -11.67 -5.88 20.03
N ARG A 194 -11.12 -4.93 19.28
CA ARG A 194 -9.74 -4.98 18.77
C ARG A 194 -8.72 -4.74 19.88
N ILE A 195 -8.96 -3.75 20.74
CA ILE A 195 -8.11 -3.48 21.91
C ILE A 195 -8.09 -4.70 22.84
N LYS A 196 -9.25 -5.31 23.13
CA LYS A 196 -9.34 -6.54 23.94
C LYS A 196 -8.46 -7.67 23.37
N LYS A 197 -8.43 -7.83 22.04
CA LYS A 197 -7.55 -8.81 21.38
C LYS A 197 -6.07 -8.51 21.58
N VAL A 198 -5.65 -7.24 21.44
CA VAL A 198 -4.24 -6.85 21.68
C VAL A 198 -3.85 -7.07 23.13
N PHE A 199 -4.77 -6.80 24.07
CA PHE A 199 -4.51 -6.95 25.50
C PHE A 199 -4.62 -8.40 26.01
N GLY A 200 -4.95 -9.36 25.14
CA GLY A 200 -5.22 -10.74 25.55
C GLY A 200 -6.39 -10.84 26.56
N ILE A 201 -7.35 -9.93 26.49
CA ILE A 201 -8.54 -9.92 27.35
C ILE A 201 -9.61 -10.78 26.67
N GLU A 202 -9.73 -12.02 27.13
CA GLU A 202 -10.73 -12.97 26.62
C GLU A 202 -12.12 -12.70 27.18
N ILE A 203 -12.21 -12.38 28.48
CA ILE A 203 -13.46 -12.01 29.18
C ILE A 203 -13.17 -10.90 30.20
N SER A 204 -14.19 -10.10 30.53
CA SER A 204 -14.10 -9.10 31.61
C SER A 204 -13.90 -9.74 32.99
N ASP A 205 -13.23 -9.04 33.91
CA ASP A 205 -12.91 -9.58 35.25
C ASP A 205 -14.17 -9.97 36.05
N ASN A 206 -15.26 -9.21 35.87
CA ASN A 206 -16.56 -9.54 36.46
C ASN A 206 -17.16 -10.81 35.85
N ALA A 207 -17.13 -10.97 34.53
CA ALA A 207 -17.57 -12.19 33.86
C ALA A 207 -16.68 -13.39 34.24
N PHE A 208 -15.37 -13.18 34.38
CA PHE A 208 -14.44 -14.21 34.82
C PHE A 208 -14.73 -14.68 36.24
N LYS A 209 -15.00 -13.72 37.15
CA LYS A 209 -15.42 -14.04 38.51
C LYS A 209 -16.74 -14.82 38.53
N ARG A 210 -17.68 -14.52 37.64
CA ARG A 210 -18.92 -15.32 37.50
C ARG A 210 -18.63 -16.73 36.99
N LEU A 211 -17.81 -16.87 35.95
CA LEU A 211 -17.36 -18.16 35.43
C LEU A 211 -16.68 -19.01 36.51
N LEU A 212 -15.70 -18.46 37.24
CA LEU A 212 -15.00 -19.18 38.30
C LEU A 212 -15.93 -19.55 39.46
N ASN A 213 -16.96 -18.75 39.74
CA ASN A 213 -17.97 -19.08 40.74
C ASN A 213 -18.86 -20.26 40.36
N THR A 214 -19.05 -20.52 39.06
CA THR A 214 -19.78 -21.72 38.58
C THR A 214 -19.01 -23.01 38.78
N LEU A 215 -17.68 -22.94 38.91
CA LEU A 215 -16.82 -24.10 39.14
C LEU A 215 -16.88 -24.57 40.60
N SER A 216 -16.76 -25.88 40.80
CA SER A 216 -16.65 -26.49 42.12
C SER A 216 -15.25 -26.28 42.74
N LYS A 217 -15.14 -26.45 44.06
CA LYS A 217 -13.85 -26.30 44.77
C LYS A 217 -12.79 -27.28 44.25
N ASP A 218 -13.19 -28.50 43.90
CA ASP A 218 -12.29 -29.52 43.39
C ASP A 218 -11.82 -29.19 41.96
N GLU A 219 -12.71 -28.70 41.10
CA GLU A 219 -12.35 -28.21 39.76
C GLU A 219 -11.38 -27.01 39.85
N LEU A 220 -11.64 -26.03 40.72
CA LEU A 220 -10.72 -24.89 40.92
C LEU A 220 -9.34 -25.32 41.45
N THR A 221 -9.30 -26.39 42.25
CA THR A 221 -8.06 -26.97 42.79
C THR A 221 -7.21 -27.63 41.72
N VAL A 222 -7.84 -28.26 40.71
CA VAL A 222 -7.13 -28.85 39.55
C VAL A 222 -6.42 -27.78 38.73
N ALA A 223 -7.07 -26.63 38.50
CA ALA A 223 -6.43 -25.51 37.82
C ALA A 223 -5.24 -24.95 38.63
N LEU A 224 -5.41 -24.77 39.95
CA LEU A 224 -4.32 -24.30 40.81
C LEU A 224 -3.14 -25.29 40.87
N SER A 225 -3.38 -26.60 40.93
CA SER A 225 -2.32 -27.60 40.96
C SER A 225 -1.57 -27.72 39.64
N PHE A 226 -2.26 -27.56 38.52
CA PHE A 226 -1.65 -27.55 37.18
C PHE A 226 -0.67 -26.37 37.01
N PHE A 227 -1.02 -25.19 37.52
CA PHE A 227 -0.17 -23.99 37.46
C PHE A 227 0.72 -23.78 38.69
N ALA A 228 0.90 -24.80 39.54
CA ALA A 228 1.74 -24.77 40.75
C ALA A 228 1.42 -23.63 41.74
N LEU A 229 0.16 -23.18 41.79
CA LEU A 229 -0.32 -22.15 42.71
C LEU A 229 -0.77 -22.79 44.04
N ASN A 230 -0.72 -22.02 45.12
CA ASN A 230 -1.08 -22.53 46.44
C ASN A 230 -2.58 -22.95 46.47
N VAL A 231 -2.85 -24.18 46.88
CA VAL A 231 -4.18 -24.81 46.88
C VAL A 231 -4.99 -24.50 48.15
N SER A 232 -4.34 -23.96 49.18
CA SER A 232 -4.98 -23.69 50.47
C SER A 232 -5.92 -22.47 50.45
N GLY A 233 -7.08 -22.59 51.11
CA GLY A 233 -8.05 -21.49 51.30
C GLY A 233 -9.52 -21.89 51.15
N TYR A 234 -10.40 -20.91 51.41
CA TYR A 234 -11.84 -20.97 51.09
C TYR A 234 -12.08 -20.72 49.59
N LYS A 235 -13.25 -21.09 49.06
CA LYS A 235 -13.58 -20.99 47.62
C LYS A 235 -13.31 -19.57 47.08
N ASP A 236 -13.73 -18.54 47.79
CA ASP A 236 -13.54 -17.15 47.38
C ASP A 236 -12.06 -16.75 47.32
N GLN A 237 -11.24 -17.23 48.26
CA GLN A 237 -9.79 -16.98 48.27
C GLN A 237 -9.06 -17.68 47.11
N ILE A 238 -9.58 -18.83 46.67
CA ILE A 238 -9.08 -19.57 45.50
C ILE A 238 -9.45 -18.83 44.21
N ILE A 239 -10.68 -18.33 44.12
CA ILE A 239 -11.15 -17.52 42.99
C ILE A 239 -10.34 -16.23 42.89
N ASP A 240 -10.16 -15.50 43.99
CA ASP A 240 -9.35 -14.28 44.01
C ASP A 240 -7.88 -14.57 43.63
N ARG A 241 -7.35 -15.76 43.95
CA ARG A 241 -6.01 -16.17 43.54
C ARG A 241 -5.90 -16.44 42.04
N LEU A 242 -6.93 -17.03 41.42
CA LEU A 242 -6.98 -17.24 39.97
C LEU A 242 -7.29 -15.95 39.19
N LEU A 243 -8.05 -15.03 39.78
CA LEU A 243 -8.27 -13.70 39.19
C LEU A 243 -6.95 -12.89 39.16
N ASN A 244 -6.11 -13.04 40.18
CA ASN A 244 -4.83 -12.33 40.31
C ASN A 244 -3.63 -13.07 39.67
N SER A 245 -3.79 -14.28 39.12
CA SER A 245 -2.67 -15.06 38.59
C SER A 245 -2.22 -14.63 37.19
N LEU A 246 -2.92 -13.69 36.55
CA LEU A 246 -2.67 -13.19 35.19
C LEU A 246 -2.72 -14.27 34.09
N ILE A 247 -3.14 -15.49 34.43
CA ILE A 247 -3.31 -16.61 33.50
C ILE A 247 -4.56 -16.37 32.63
N PRO A 248 -4.48 -16.57 31.31
CA PRO A 248 -5.65 -16.49 30.42
C PRO A 248 -6.75 -17.50 30.84
N PRO A 249 -8.04 -17.10 30.80
CA PRO A 249 -9.16 -18.01 31.06
C PRO A 249 -9.16 -19.27 30.19
N SER A 250 -8.78 -19.17 28.91
CA SER A 250 -8.66 -20.29 27.99
C SER A 250 -7.65 -21.34 28.46
N GLU A 251 -6.50 -20.91 29.01
CA GLU A 251 -5.47 -21.80 29.55
C GLU A 251 -5.90 -22.47 30.85
N ILE A 252 -6.63 -21.74 31.71
CA ILE A 252 -7.27 -22.31 32.90
C ILE A 252 -8.29 -23.37 32.50
N LEU A 253 -9.10 -23.10 31.49
CA LEU A 253 -10.08 -24.06 30.98
C LEU A 253 -9.41 -25.25 30.26
N ASN A 254 -8.26 -25.03 29.64
CA ASN A 254 -7.47 -26.06 28.98
C ASN A 254 -6.86 -27.07 29.97
N ALA A 255 -6.70 -26.72 31.26
CA ALA A 255 -6.30 -27.66 32.30
C ALA A 255 -7.35 -28.77 32.54
N TYR A 256 -8.61 -28.56 32.15
CA TYR A 256 -9.68 -29.54 32.31
C TYR A 256 -9.77 -30.54 31.15
N SER A 257 -10.32 -31.72 31.44
CA SER A 257 -10.63 -32.73 30.42
C SER A 257 -11.81 -32.28 29.53
N LEU A 258 -11.88 -32.81 28.30
CA LEU A 258 -12.98 -32.52 27.37
C LEU A 258 -14.35 -32.91 27.94
N GLU A 259 -14.41 -33.98 28.73
CA GLU A 259 -15.65 -34.43 29.37
C GLU A 259 -16.11 -33.44 30.45
N SER A 260 -15.16 -32.96 31.28
CA SER A 260 -15.43 -31.93 32.30
C SER A 260 -15.92 -30.61 31.67
N LEU A 261 -15.33 -30.19 30.55
CA LEU A 261 -15.77 -28.98 29.83
C LEU A 261 -17.17 -29.15 29.23
N ARG A 262 -17.50 -30.33 28.69
CA ARG A 262 -18.86 -30.62 28.20
C ARG A 262 -19.89 -30.67 29.33
N ASP A 263 -19.50 -31.13 30.51
CA ASP A 263 -20.37 -31.10 31.68
C ASP A 263 -20.62 -29.67 32.18
N ILE A 264 -19.61 -28.79 32.13
CA ILE A 264 -19.78 -27.35 32.37
C ILE A 264 -20.75 -26.75 31.35
N CYS A 265 -20.63 -27.11 30.06
CA CYS A 265 -21.59 -26.65 29.04
C CYS A 265 -23.01 -27.14 29.32
N ARG A 266 -23.21 -28.41 29.71
CA ARG A 266 -24.52 -28.98 30.03
C ARG A 266 -25.16 -28.33 31.25
N ARG A 267 -24.37 -28.01 32.28
CA ARG A 267 -24.85 -27.34 33.51
C ARG A 267 -25.34 -25.91 33.26
N ASN A 268 -24.81 -25.24 32.23
CA ASN A 268 -25.09 -23.84 31.91
C ASN A 268 -25.86 -23.65 30.58
N ASN A 269 -26.47 -24.71 30.03
CA ASN A 269 -27.20 -24.68 28.74
C ASN A 269 -26.38 -24.17 27.53
N ILE A 270 -25.06 -24.42 27.50
CA ILE A 270 -24.14 -23.99 26.44
C ILE A 270 -23.98 -25.11 25.38
N SER A 271 -23.81 -24.73 24.11
CA SER A 271 -23.55 -25.67 23.00
C SER A 271 -22.24 -26.45 23.19
N SER A 272 -22.35 -27.77 23.38
CA SER A 272 -21.23 -28.69 23.68
C SER A 272 -20.61 -29.39 22.45
N SER A 273 -21.00 -28.97 21.24
CA SER A 273 -20.52 -29.54 19.97
C SER A 273 -19.16 -28.96 19.56
N GLY A 274 -18.19 -29.82 19.26
CA GLY A 274 -16.89 -29.41 18.69
C GLY A 274 -15.66 -30.04 19.34
N LEU A 275 -14.50 -29.60 18.86
CA LEU A 275 -13.17 -29.88 19.44
C LEU A 275 -12.97 -29.08 20.75
N LYS A 276 -12.01 -29.49 21.59
CA LYS A 276 -11.77 -28.89 22.93
C LYS A 276 -11.69 -27.36 22.91
N ASN A 277 -10.95 -26.79 21.97
CA ASN A 277 -10.77 -25.34 21.84
C ASN A 277 -12.08 -24.61 21.50
N MET A 278 -12.96 -25.24 20.72
CA MET A 278 -14.26 -24.69 20.34
C MET A 278 -15.24 -24.70 21.54
N VAL A 279 -15.18 -25.74 22.37
CA VAL A 279 -15.95 -25.82 23.62
C VAL A 279 -15.48 -24.74 24.61
N ILE A 280 -14.17 -24.53 24.74
CA ILE A 280 -13.59 -23.45 25.56
C ILE A 280 -14.05 -22.08 25.06
N ALA A 281 -14.00 -21.84 23.75
CA ALA A 281 -14.46 -20.59 23.14
C ALA A 281 -15.96 -20.33 23.41
N ASN A 282 -16.82 -21.35 23.28
CA ASN A 282 -18.25 -21.23 23.56
C ASN A 282 -18.54 -20.88 25.04
N ILE A 283 -17.77 -21.43 25.98
CA ILE A 283 -17.89 -21.11 27.40
C ILE A 283 -17.50 -19.65 27.64
N ILE A 284 -16.35 -19.22 27.12
CA ILE A 284 -15.85 -17.85 27.21
C ILE A 284 -16.88 -16.85 26.66
N GLU A 285 -17.42 -17.11 25.46
CA GLU A 285 -18.40 -16.25 24.79
C GLU A 285 -19.73 -16.17 25.57
N PHE A 286 -20.19 -17.27 26.16
CA PHE A 286 -21.42 -17.30 26.96
C PHE A 286 -21.35 -16.37 28.18
N PHE A 287 -20.24 -16.39 28.91
CA PHE A 287 -20.08 -15.53 30.10
C PHE A 287 -19.74 -14.08 29.73
N ASP A 288 -19.02 -13.82 28.63
CA ASP A 288 -18.73 -12.46 28.17
C ASP A 288 -19.99 -11.72 27.67
N THR A 289 -20.90 -12.44 26.99
CA THR A 289 -22.21 -11.90 26.56
C THR A 289 -23.28 -11.84 27.67
N ALA A 290 -22.87 -12.15 28.91
CA ALA A 290 -23.75 -12.21 30.09
C ALA A 290 -24.94 -13.16 29.93
N GLY A 291 -24.78 -14.24 29.16
CA GLY A 291 -25.81 -15.27 28.97
C GLY A 291 -26.24 -15.93 30.29
N ASP A 292 -25.32 -15.99 31.25
CA ASP A 292 -25.55 -16.50 32.61
C ASP A 292 -26.55 -15.65 33.44
N LEU A 293 -26.68 -14.36 33.11
CA LEU A 293 -27.61 -13.43 33.75
C LEU A 293 -28.97 -13.35 33.04
N LYS A 294 -29.11 -13.96 31.86
CA LYS A 294 -30.34 -13.95 31.06
C LYS A 294 -31.37 -15.00 31.52
N GLU A 295 -31.01 -15.96 32.38
CA GLU A 295 -31.97 -16.95 32.93
C GLU A 295 -32.30 -16.69 34.42
N LYS A 296 -33.23 -15.76 34.65
CA LYS A 296 -34.21 -15.80 35.77
C LYS A 296 -35.38 -14.81 35.65
N SER A 297 -35.67 -14.30 34.45
CA SER A 297 -37.00 -13.80 34.14
C SER A 297 -37.77 -14.96 33.52
N ILE A 298 -38.83 -15.39 34.19
CA ILE A 298 -39.89 -16.21 33.60
C ILE A 298 -40.29 -15.50 32.29
N GLU A 299 -39.88 -16.05 31.16
CA GLU A 299 -40.32 -15.59 29.85
C GLU A 299 -41.82 -15.91 29.75
N GLU A 300 -42.65 -14.90 29.99
CA GLU A 300 -43.78 -14.73 29.09
C GLU A 300 -43.17 -14.51 27.69
N PRO A 301 -43.57 -15.29 26.68
CA PRO A 301 -42.95 -15.22 25.37
C PRO A 301 -43.25 -13.86 24.75
N THR A 302 -42.28 -12.94 24.77
CA THR A 302 -42.34 -11.75 23.92
C THR A 302 -42.04 -12.19 22.49
N SER A 303 -43.13 -12.41 21.77
CA SER A 303 -43.24 -12.61 20.33
C SER A 303 -42.20 -11.80 19.52
N ILE A 304 -41.34 -12.51 18.78
CA ILE A 304 -40.59 -11.95 17.62
C ILE A 304 -41.51 -11.86 16.38
N VAL A 305 -42.83 -12.03 16.57
CA VAL A 305 -43.82 -11.72 15.55
C VAL A 305 -44.04 -10.20 15.57
N PRO A 306 -43.83 -9.46 14.46
CA PRO A 306 -44.14 -8.04 14.42
C PRO A 306 -45.61 -7.83 14.82
N LYS A 307 -45.84 -6.93 15.79
CA LYS A 307 -47.17 -6.67 16.38
C LYS A 307 -48.18 -6.08 15.39
N GLU A 308 -47.71 -5.59 14.24
CA GLU A 308 -48.52 -5.15 13.11
C GLU A 308 -48.02 -5.82 11.81
N PRO A 309 -48.92 -6.27 10.91
CA PRO A 309 -48.52 -6.96 9.68
C PRO A 309 -47.80 -6.00 8.73
N GLU A 310 -46.59 -6.37 8.29
CA GLU A 310 -45.88 -5.62 7.25
C GLU A 310 -46.71 -5.62 5.95
N PRO A 311 -46.75 -4.50 5.19
CA PRO A 311 -47.52 -4.41 3.96
C PRO A 311 -47.02 -5.46 2.95
N ARG A 312 -47.93 -6.34 2.51
CA ARG A 312 -47.64 -7.35 1.50
C ARG A 312 -47.83 -6.77 0.11
N GLU A 313 -46.84 -6.98 -0.74
CA GLU A 313 -46.85 -6.48 -2.12
C GLU A 313 -47.44 -7.52 -3.09
N MET A 314 -47.62 -8.78 -2.65
CA MET A 314 -48.10 -9.88 -3.50
C MET A 314 -49.36 -10.57 -2.96
N ASN A 315 -50.18 -11.11 -3.87
CA ASN A 315 -51.37 -11.90 -3.50
C ASN A 315 -50.96 -13.23 -2.85
N ALA A 316 -51.66 -13.64 -1.78
CA ALA A 316 -51.30 -14.81 -0.94
C ALA A 316 -51.22 -16.13 -1.74
N ASP A 317 -52.06 -16.30 -2.77
CA ASP A 317 -52.03 -17.47 -3.65
C ASP A 317 -50.79 -17.51 -4.55
N ASN A 318 -50.31 -16.35 -5.01
CA ASN A 318 -49.08 -16.25 -5.81
C ASN A 318 -47.85 -16.48 -4.93
N TYR A 319 -47.89 -15.98 -3.69
CA TYR A 319 -46.82 -16.17 -2.72
C TYR A 319 -46.61 -17.65 -2.36
N ALA A 320 -47.70 -18.38 -2.10
CA ALA A 320 -47.64 -19.81 -1.84
C ALA A 320 -47.03 -20.60 -3.02
N ARG A 321 -47.37 -20.24 -4.26
CA ARG A 321 -46.83 -20.88 -5.47
C ARG A 321 -45.33 -20.67 -5.64
N ILE A 322 -44.83 -19.47 -5.36
CA ILE A 322 -43.39 -19.18 -5.44
C ILE A 322 -42.62 -19.92 -4.33
N LEU A 323 -43.15 -19.95 -3.11
CA LEU A 323 -42.53 -20.68 -1.99
C LEU A 323 -42.49 -22.20 -2.20
N LEU A 324 -43.44 -22.78 -2.95
CA LEU A 324 -43.40 -24.20 -3.31
C LEU A 324 -42.21 -24.57 -4.22
N ASN A 325 -41.61 -23.61 -4.93
CA ASN A 325 -40.42 -23.83 -5.75
C ASN A 325 -39.11 -23.92 -4.94
N LEU A 326 -39.11 -23.49 -3.67
CA LEU A 326 -37.99 -23.62 -2.75
C LEU A 326 -37.80 -25.08 -2.31
N THR A 327 -36.58 -25.46 -1.97
CA THR A 327 -36.26 -26.79 -1.44
C THR A 327 -36.65 -26.90 0.05
N GLY A 328 -36.83 -28.12 0.55
CA GLY A 328 -37.20 -28.35 1.96
C GLY A 328 -36.16 -27.81 2.96
N GLN A 329 -34.89 -27.73 2.55
CA GLN A 329 -33.80 -27.18 3.34
C GLN A 329 -33.80 -25.65 3.33
N GLN A 330 -34.12 -25.01 2.19
CA GLN A 330 -34.31 -23.55 2.12
C GLN A 330 -35.52 -23.09 2.95
N LEU A 331 -36.62 -23.86 2.93
CA LEU A 331 -37.76 -23.59 3.81
C LEU A 331 -37.43 -23.80 5.28
N TYR A 332 -36.59 -24.79 5.61
CA TYR A 332 -36.10 -24.99 6.98
C TYR A 332 -35.29 -23.78 7.45
N ASP A 333 -34.34 -23.30 6.64
CA ASP A 333 -33.48 -22.17 7.00
C ASP A 333 -34.27 -20.87 7.20
N VAL A 334 -35.28 -20.63 6.36
CA VAL A 334 -36.19 -19.48 6.49
C VAL A 334 -37.06 -19.59 7.75
N MET A 335 -37.60 -20.78 8.04
CA MET A 335 -38.44 -20.96 9.24
C MET A 335 -37.61 -20.90 10.53
N TYR A 336 -36.42 -21.49 10.53
CA TYR A 336 -35.52 -21.48 11.68
C TYR A 336 -35.06 -20.05 12.01
N LYS A 337 -34.70 -19.25 11.01
CA LYS A 337 -34.27 -17.86 11.20
C LYS A 337 -35.39 -16.92 11.65
N ASN A 338 -36.65 -17.24 11.35
CA ASN A 338 -37.82 -16.46 11.75
C ASN A 338 -38.56 -17.07 12.96
N GLU A 339 -37.92 -18.02 13.67
CA GLU A 339 -38.46 -18.73 14.84
C GLU A 339 -39.83 -19.41 14.63
N LEU A 340 -40.13 -19.81 13.38
CA LEU A 340 -41.35 -20.54 13.03
C LEU A 340 -41.14 -22.05 13.26
N MET A 341 -42.17 -22.74 13.74
CA MET A 341 -42.10 -24.20 13.99
C MET A 341 -41.73 -24.99 12.73
N VAL A 342 -40.62 -25.73 12.81
CA VAL A 342 -39.95 -26.35 11.64
C VAL A 342 -40.43 -27.78 11.31
N SER A 343 -41.40 -28.31 12.06
CA SER A 343 -41.98 -29.65 11.85
C SER A 343 -43.15 -29.62 10.86
N GLY A 344 -43.33 -30.68 10.07
CA GLY A 344 -44.47 -30.83 9.14
C GLY A 344 -44.08 -31.04 7.67
N THR A 345 -45.08 -31.28 6.83
CA THR A 345 -44.92 -31.49 5.38
C THR A 345 -44.56 -30.18 4.66
N LYS A 346 -44.01 -30.25 3.44
CA LYS A 346 -43.56 -29.06 2.69
C LYS A 346 -44.69 -28.04 2.50
N GLU A 347 -45.92 -28.51 2.26
CA GLU A 347 -47.10 -27.68 2.06
C GLU A 347 -47.54 -26.98 3.36
N GLU A 348 -47.45 -27.66 4.50
CA GLU A 348 -47.72 -27.06 5.82
C GLU A 348 -46.70 -25.98 6.19
N LYS A 349 -45.42 -26.19 5.83
CA LYS A 349 -44.35 -25.21 6.02
C LYS A 349 -44.58 -23.95 5.19
N VAL A 350 -44.95 -24.11 3.92
CA VAL A 350 -45.29 -22.98 3.04
C VAL A 350 -46.51 -22.24 3.58
N LYS A 351 -47.56 -22.95 4.00
CA LYS A 351 -48.77 -22.33 4.55
C LYS A 351 -48.48 -21.48 5.80
N ARG A 352 -47.62 -21.96 6.71
CA ARG A 352 -47.21 -21.19 7.90
C ARG A 352 -46.38 -19.96 7.58
N ILE A 353 -45.55 -20.01 6.53
CA ILE A 353 -44.79 -18.83 6.08
C ILE A 353 -45.77 -17.80 5.48
N VAL A 354 -46.74 -18.24 4.68
CA VAL A 354 -47.80 -17.38 4.11
C VAL A 354 -48.73 -16.81 5.18
N GLU A 355 -48.94 -17.51 6.30
CA GLU A 355 -49.76 -17.04 7.43
C GLU A 355 -48.97 -16.22 8.47
N SER A 356 -47.65 -16.06 8.30
CA SER A 356 -46.80 -15.31 9.24
C SER A 356 -46.84 -13.78 9.02
N ASN A 357 -46.53 -12.98 10.04
CA ASN A 357 -46.63 -11.51 9.97
C ASN A 357 -45.46 -10.83 9.21
N TRP A 358 -44.58 -11.61 8.55
CA TRP A 358 -43.42 -11.10 7.81
C TRP A 358 -43.75 -10.78 6.35
N SER A 359 -43.15 -9.73 5.78
CA SER A 359 -43.29 -9.39 4.34
C SER A 359 -42.55 -10.36 3.41
N GLU A 360 -42.97 -10.41 2.15
CA GLU A 360 -42.27 -11.22 1.13
C GLU A 360 -40.81 -10.76 0.94
N ARG A 361 -40.57 -9.44 1.02
CA ARG A 361 -39.25 -8.82 0.97
C ARG A 361 -38.35 -9.32 2.09
N ALA A 362 -38.83 -9.32 3.33
CA ALA A 362 -38.06 -9.79 4.48
C ALA A 362 -37.65 -11.25 4.30
N ILE A 363 -38.56 -12.11 3.84
CA ILE A 363 -38.31 -13.54 3.67
C ILE A 363 -37.33 -13.82 2.51
N PHE A 364 -37.49 -13.18 1.35
CA PHE A 364 -36.57 -13.37 0.23
C PHE A 364 -35.18 -12.75 0.49
N SER A 365 -35.11 -11.66 1.27
CA SER A 365 -33.83 -11.06 1.68
C SER A 365 -32.97 -11.97 2.56
N GLN A 366 -33.56 -12.97 3.21
CA GLN A 366 -32.84 -13.93 4.07
C GLN A 366 -32.22 -15.11 3.30
N LEU A 367 -32.65 -15.36 2.06
CA LEU A 367 -32.08 -16.38 1.19
C LEU A 367 -30.69 -15.96 0.68
N ARG A 368 -29.83 -16.93 0.31
CA ARG A 368 -28.52 -16.61 -0.29
C ARG A 368 -28.70 -16.16 -1.73
N LYS A 369 -27.72 -15.41 -2.26
CA LYS A 369 -27.74 -14.93 -3.65
C LYS A 369 -27.85 -16.08 -4.66
N GLU A 370 -27.19 -17.21 -4.38
CA GLU A 370 -27.26 -18.43 -5.18
C GLU A 370 -28.67 -19.03 -5.19
N ASP A 371 -29.33 -19.07 -4.03
CA ASP A 371 -30.69 -19.59 -3.86
C ASP A 371 -31.72 -18.70 -4.61
N LEU A 372 -31.57 -17.37 -4.53
CA LEU A 372 -32.39 -16.40 -5.27
C LEU A 372 -32.17 -16.50 -6.79
N SER A 373 -30.93 -16.73 -7.22
CA SER A 373 -30.59 -16.91 -8.64
C SER A 373 -31.17 -18.21 -9.19
N GLN A 374 -31.18 -19.29 -8.39
CA GLN A 374 -31.83 -20.55 -8.75
C GLN A 374 -33.35 -20.41 -8.81
N LEU A 375 -33.95 -19.64 -7.90
CA LEU A 375 -35.38 -19.34 -7.92
C LEU A 375 -35.76 -18.50 -9.15
N CYS A 376 -34.96 -17.49 -9.51
CA CYS A 376 -35.13 -16.73 -10.75
C CYS A 376 -35.07 -17.63 -11.99
N ARG A 377 -34.09 -18.55 -12.07
CA ARG A 377 -34.00 -19.51 -13.18
C ARG A 377 -35.21 -20.43 -13.29
N LYS A 378 -35.76 -20.88 -12.15
CA LYS A 378 -36.97 -21.73 -12.13
C LYS A 378 -38.24 -20.97 -12.51
N LEU A 379 -38.29 -19.66 -12.27
CA LEU A 379 -39.39 -18.77 -12.66
C LEU A 379 -39.21 -18.18 -14.09
N GLY A 380 -38.12 -18.52 -14.79
CA GLY A 380 -37.82 -17.99 -16.13
C GLY A 380 -37.33 -16.54 -16.15
N LEU A 381 -36.83 -16.02 -15.03
CA LEU A 381 -36.33 -14.65 -14.84
C LEU A 381 -34.80 -14.58 -14.99
N HIS A 382 -34.29 -13.42 -15.42
CA HIS A 382 -32.84 -13.17 -15.57
C HIS A 382 -32.12 -13.23 -14.20
N SER A 383 -31.04 -14.03 -14.10
CA SER A 383 -30.35 -14.36 -12.84
C SER A 383 -29.12 -13.49 -12.50
N THR A 384 -28.92 -12.36 -13.16
CA THR A 384 -27.75 -11.45 -12.98
C THR A 384 -28.18 -10.16 -12.29
N GLY A 385 -27.48 -9.73 -11.23
CA GLY A 385 -27.78 -8.49 -10.50
C GLY A 385 -27.36 -8.51 -9.02
N ALA A 386 -27.59 -7.39 -8.33
CA ALA A 386 -27.45 -7.29 -6.88
C ALA A 386 -28.55 -8.10 -6.16
N LYS A 387 -28.34 -8.44 -4.88
CA LYS A 387 -29.28 -9.28 -4.12
C LYS A 387 -30.69 -8.64 -4.04
N GLN A 388 -30.75 -7.32 -3.88
CA GLN A 388 -32.00 -6.57 -3.80
C GLN A 388 -32.74 -6.57 -5.15
N GLU A 389 -32.04 -6.37 -6.27
CA GLU A 389 -32.63 -6.42 -7.61
C GLU A 389 -33.22 -7.79 -7.96
N LEU A 390 -32.61 -8.88 -7.48
CA LEU A 390 -33.16 -10.23 -7.66
C LEU A 390 -34.46 -10.41 -6.85
N VAL A 391 -34.51 -9.86 -5.63
CA VAL A 391 -35.72 -9.88 -4.79
C VAL A 391 -36.84 -9.05 -5.43
N ASP A 392 -36.53 -7.87 -5.96
CA ASP A 392 -37.50 -7.00 -6.65
C ASP A 392 -38.12 -7.70 -7.86
N ARG A 393 -37.30 -8.36 -8.70
CA ARG A 393 -37.80 -9.13 -9.87
C ARG A 393 -38.69 -10.31 -9.50
N ILE A 394 -38.46 -10.93 -8.34
CA ILE A 394 -39.28 -12.05 -7.86
C ILE A 394 -40.63 -11.54 -7.36
N ILE A 395 -40.65 -10.37 -6.72
CA ILE A 395 -41.87 -9.73 -6.21
C ILE A 395 -42.75 -9.23 -7.37
N ASP A 396 -42.15 -8.69 -8.43
CA ASP A 396 -42.87 -8.20 -9.61
C ASP A 396 -43.41 -9.33 -10.53
N HIS A 397 -43.15 -10.60 -10.22
CA HIS A 397 -43.55 -11.73 -11.07
C HIS A 397 -45.00 -12.18 -10.80
N ILE A 398 -45.90 -11.96 -11.78
CA ILE A 398 -47.28 -12.45 -11.74
C ILE A 398 -47.37 -13.81 -12.46
N PRO A 399 -47.64 -14.93 -11.78
CA PRO A 399 -47.81 -16.23 -12.43
C PRO A 399 -49.14 -16.27 -13.21
N SER A 400 -49.07 -16.43 -14.53
CA SER A 400 -50.25 -16.62 -15.38
C SER A 400 -51.04 -17.88 -15.01
N SER A 401 -52.35 -17.74 -14.84
CA SER A 401 -53.31 -18.82 -14.57
C SER A 401 -53.24 -19.92 -15.62
N ILE A 402 -52.90 -21.15 -15.20
CA ILE A 402 -53.10 -22.36 -16.00
C ILE A 402 -54.20 -23.20 -15.34
N SER A 403 -55.18 -23.49 -16.19
CA SER A 403 -56.43 -24.20 -16.02
C SER A 403 -56.27 -25.55 -15.33
N ASN A 404 -57.20 -25.83 -14.41
CA ASN A 404 -57.51 -27.16 -13.90
C ASN A 404 -57.56 -28.19 -15.04
N GLN A 405 -56.90 -29.32 -14.87
CA GLN A 405 -57.43 -30.61 -15.33
C GLN A 405 -56.87 -31.74 -14.47
N LEU A 406 -57.72 -32.16 -13.53
CA LEU A 406 -57.72 -33.50 -12.95
C LEU A 406 -57.71 -34.52 -14.10
N THR A 407 -56.76 -35.44 -14.09
CA THR A 407 -56.88 -36.68 -14.87
C THR A 407 -57.53 -37.75 -14.00
N PRO A 408 -58.46 -38.52 -14.57
CA PRO A 408 -58.53 -39.93 -14.27
C PRO A 408 -58.42 -40.78 -15.53
N PHE A 409 -57.53 -41.78 -15.44
CA PHE A 409 -57.59 -43.14 -16.01
C PHE A 409 -58.33 -43.39 -17.35
N ALA A 410 -57.59 -43.82 -18.37
CA ALA A 410 -57.65 -45.14 -19.03
C ALA A 410 -56.97 -45.10 -20.43
N PRO A 411 -56.54 -46.25 -20.99
CA PRO A 411 -55.47 -46.31 -22.00
C PRO A 411 -55.96 -46.57 -23.45
N ALA A 412 -54.96 -46.55 -24.35
CA ALA A 412 -54.93 -47.14 -25.70
C ALA A 412 -55.36 -46.26 -26.89
N ASP A 413 -54.38 -46.04 -27.78
CA ASP A 413 -54.41 -46.28 -29.24
C ASP A 413 -53.74 -45.20 -30.10
N ALA A 414 -52.64 -45.65 -30.71
CA ALA A 414 -52.24 -45.47 -32.11
C ALA A 414 -52.52 -44.14 -32.80
N THR A 415 -51.46 -43.43 -33.19
CA THR A 415 -50.90 -43.49 -34.56
C THR A 415 -49.86 -42.38 -34.74
N ILE A 416 -48.69 -42.77 -35.22
CA ILE A 416 -47.64 -41.90 -35.73
C ILE A 416 -47.79 -41.91 -37.25
N ASP A 417 -47.81 -40.75 -37.90
CA ASP A 417 -47.27 -40.61 -39.25
C ASP A 417 -46.76 -39.17 -39.49
N LEU A 418 -45.52 -39.11 -40.00
CA LEU A 418 -44.81 -37.94 -40.56
C LEU A 418 -45.44 -37.53 -41.93
N PRO A 419 -44.91 -36.58 -42.76
CA PRO A 419 -43.80 -35.58 -42.67
C PRO A 419 -44.31 -34.15 -43.07
N THR A 420 -43.57 -33.04 -43.16
CA THR A 420 -42.56 -32.66 -44.18
C THR A 420 -42.24 -31.15 -44.00
N ALA A 421 -41.00 -30.72 -44.22
CA ALA A 421 -40.63 -29.30 -44.46
C ALA A 421 -41.00 -28.87 -45.92
N PRO A 422 -40.76 -27.64 -46.43
CA PRO A 422 -40.28 -26.36 -45.84
C PRO A 422 -41.12 -25.13 -46.30
N MET A 423 -40.81 -23.90 -45.85
CA MET A 423 -40.84 -22.68 -46.72
C MET A 423 -40.26 -21.43 -46.04
N LEU A 424 -39.53 -20.66 -46.86
CA LEU A 424 -38.83 -19.40 -46.58
C LEU A 424 -39.72 -18.16 -46.87
N LEU A 425 -39.30 -17.05 -46.25
CA LEU A 425 -39.46 -15.61 -46.57
C LEU A 425 -40.48 -14.80 -45.72
N PRO A 426 -40.25 -13.49 -45.47
CA PRO A 426 -39.01 -12.71 -45.53
C PRO A 426 -38.72 -11.88 -44.26
N ALA A 427 -37.46 -11.46 -44.11
CA ALA A 427 -37.03 -10.44 -43.16
C ALA A 427 -37.70 -9.09 -43.49
N SER A 428 -38.39 -8.50 -42.51
CA SER A 428 -38.84 -7.12 -42.57
C SER A 428 -37.78 -6.24 -41.91
N GLU A 429 -37.25 -5.33 -42.72
CA GLU A 429 -36.38 -4.22 -42.35
C GLU A 429 -37.04 -3.40 -41.23
N ILE A 430 -36.47 -3.44 -40.02
CA ILE A 430 -36.73 -2.40 -39.02
C ILE A 430 -35.69 -1.33 -39.28
N ASN A 431 -36.17 -0.29 -39.94
CA ASN A 431 -35.52 0.97 -40.23
C ASN A 431 -35.06 1.63 -38.91
N ILE A 432 -33.76 1.58 -38.61
CA ILE A 432 -33.11 2.41 -37.59
C ILE A 432 -32.30 3.48 -38.33
N GLU A 433 -33.01 4.38 -39.01
CA GLU A 433 -32.49 5.66 -39.47
C GLU A 433 -33.33 6.76 -38.83
N GLN A 434 -33.01 7.11 -37.58
CA GLN A 434 -33.23 8.47 -37.04
C GLN A 434 -32.13 8.76 -36.01
N ASP A 435 -30.99 9.23 -36.52
CA ASP A 435 -29.98 9.96 -35.77
C ASP A 435 -30.63 11.18 -35.10
N PHE A 436 -30.84 11.11 -33.78
CA PHE A 436 -30.87 12.30 -32.96
C PHE A 436 -29.41 12.75 -32.75
N GLN A 437 -28.94 13.68 -33.59
CA GLN A 437 -27.79 14.52 -33.27
C GLN A 437 -28.13 15.42 -32.07
N GLU A 438 -28.15 14.86 -30.86
CA GLU A 438 -28.04 15.67 -29.65
C GLU A 438 -26.63 16.30 -29.65
N GLN A 439 -26.57 17.62 -29.87
CA GLN A 439 -25.33 18.39 -29.74
C GLN A 439 -24.79 18.23 -28.31
N ILE A 440 -23.69 17.50 -28.17
CA ILE A 440 -22.97 17.34 -26.91
C ILE A 440 -22.54 18.74 -26.42
N PRO A 441 -22.87 19.16 -25.19
CA PRO A 441 -22.53 20.49 -24.70
C PRO A 441 -21.00 20.67 -24.66
N LEU A 442 -20.51 21.66 -25.40
CA LEU A 442 -19.09 22.03 -25.46
C LEU A 442 -18.66 22.71 -24.14
N PRO A 443 -17.45 22.44 -23.63
CA PRO A 443 -16.94 23.07 -22.40
C PRO A 443 -16.82 24.60 -22.52
N ALA A 444 -16.95 25.33 -21.42
CA ALA A 444 -16.93 26.80 -21.38
C ALA A 444 -15.69 27.43 -22.05
N ASN A 445 -14.52 26.80 -21.90
CA ASN A 445 -13.24 27.27 -22.46
C ASN A 445 -12.92 26.73 -23.87
N TRP A 446 -13.87 26.06 -24.53
CA TRP A 446 -13.65 25.40 -25.82
C TRP A 446 -13.14 26.33 -26.92
N GLN A 447 -13.76 27.51 -27.07
CA GLN A 447 -13.40 28.44 -28.15
C GLN A 447 -11.98 28.98 -28.00
N GLU A 448 -11.56 29.28 -26.77
CA GLU A 448 -10.20 29.76 -26.48
C GLU A 448 -9.15 28.67 -26.72
N VAL A 449 -9.43 27.43 -26.28
CA VAL A 449 -8.54 26.29 -26.52
C VAL A 449 -8.46 25.95 -28.01
N ASN A 450 -9.57 26.01 -28.75
CA ASN A 450 -9.59 25.73 -30.18
C ASN A 450 -8.79 26.78 -31.00
N GLN A 451 -8.80 28.05 -30.59
CA GLN A 451 -7.95 29.08 -31.20
C GLN A 451 -6.47 28.92 -30.80
N LYS A 452 -6.18 28.57 -29.54
CA LYS A 452 -4.81 28.55 -29.00
C LYS A 452 -4.04 27.25 -29.28
N TYR A 453 -4.75 26.16 -29.58
CA TYR A 453 -4.21 24.82 -29.85
C TYR A 453 -4.90 24.17 -31.05
N PRO A 454 -4.75 24.72 -32.28
CA PRO A 454 -5.43 24.19 -33.46
C PRO A 454 -4.98 22.76 -33.82
N GLU A 455 -3.74 22.39 -33.45
CA GLU A 455 -3.10 21.11 -33.77
C GLU A 455 -3.59 19.91 -32.95
N LEU A 456 -4.34 20.15 -31.87
CA LEU A 456 -4.95 19.10 -31.06
C LEU A 456 -6.22 18.56 -31.72
N ASP A 457 -6.48 17.27 -31.54
CA ASP A 457 -7.73 16.65 -32.00
C ASP A 457 -8.96 17.19 -31.22
N HIS A 458 -10.16 17.00 -31.76
CA HIS A 458 -11.41 17.41 -31.09
C HIS A 458 -11.46 16.86 -29.65
N SER A 459 -11.15 15.57 -29.50
CA SER A 459 -11.18 14.88 -28.22
C SER A 459 -10.16 15.46 -27.21
N GLU A 460 -8.93 15.70 -27.67
CA GLU A 460 -7.84 16.31 -26.90
C GLU A 460 -8.19 17.73 -26.46
N LYS A 461 -8.78 18.54 -27.36
CA LYS A 461 -9.23 19.91 -27.05
C LYS A 461 -10.29 19.93 -25.95
N VAL A 462 -11.19 18.93 -25.91
CA VAL A 462 -12.25 18.88 -24.89
C VAL A 462 -11.62 18.63 -23.52
N VAL A 463 -10.72 17.66 -23.43
CA VAL A 463 -10.01 17.32 -22.19
C VAL A 463 -9.17 18.50 -21.70
N VAL A 464 -8.45 19.20 -22.59
CA VAL A 464 -7.69 20.40 -22.24
C VAL A 464 -8.59 21.54 -21.75
N ALA A 465 -9.74 21.75 -22.39
CA ALA A 465 -10.68 22.80 -21.99
C ALA A 465 -11.27 22.53 -20.59
N ILE A 466 -11.56 21.27 -20.26
CA ILE A 466 -12.03 20.86 -18.94
C ILE A 466 -10.90 20.92 -17.91
N LEU A 467 -9.68 20.50 -18.26
CA LEU A 467 -8.51 20.58 -17.37
C LEU A 467 -8.19 22.03 -16.99
N LYS A 468 -8.30 22.95 -17.94
CA LYS A 468 -8.13 24.38 -17.69
C LYS A 468 -9.19 24.93 -16.72
N ASP A 469 -10.43 24.45 -16.81
CA ASP A 469 -11.53 24.88 -15.96
C ASP A 469 -11.44 24.29 -14.54
N ALA A 470 -11.25 22.98 -14.45
CA ALA A 470 -11.17 22.23 -13.20
C ALA A 470 -9.86 22.47 -12.42
N LYS A 471 -8.81 23.00 -13.07
CA LYS A 471 -7.42 23.17 -12.59
C LYS A 471 -6.68 21.87 -12.25
N SER A 472 -7.38 20.82 -11.84
CA SER A 472 -6.83 19.50 -11.60
C SER A 472 -7.88 18.43 -11.90
N ILE A 473 -7.46 17.33 -12.51
CA ILE A 473 -8.32 16.21 -12.88
C ILE A 473 -7.65 14.90 -12.46
N THR A 474 -8.41 13.99 -11.86
CA THR A 474 -7.94 12.62 -11.56
C THR A 474 -8.21 11.67 -12.72
N GLU A 475 -7.58 10.50 -12.69
CA GLU A 475 -7.84 9.45 -13.69
C GLU A 475 -9.33 9.05 -13.80
N GLN A 476 -10.01 8.90 -12.66
CA GLN A 476 -11.45 8.58 -12.64
C GLN A 476 -12.31 9.70 -13.23
N ASP A 477 -11.88 10.94 -13.09
CA ASP A 477 -12.57 12.07 -13.70
C ASP A 477 -12.37 12.09 -15.22
N ILE A 478 -11.21 11.67 -15.73
CA ILE A 478 -11.01 11.49 -17.17
C ILE A 478 -11.96 10.43 -17.72
N GLU A 479 -12.10 9.29 -17.04
CA GLU A 479 -13.05 8.24 -17.44
C GLU A 479 -14.48 8.78 -17.53
N ARG A 480 -14.92 9.55 -16.52
CA ARG A 480 -16.23 10.24 -16.53
C ARG A 480 -16.36 11.24 -17.67
N ILE A 481 -15.31 12.02 -17.96
CA ILE A 481 -15.28 13.01 -19.04
C ILE A 481 -15.41 12.33 -20.40
N VAL A 482 -14.69 11.23 -20.61
CA VAL A 482 -14.71 10.45 -21.85
C VAL A 482 -16.10 9.89 -22.12
N VAL A 483 -16.78 9.35 -21.09
CA VAL A 483 -18.16 8.86 -21.20
C VAL A 483 -19.14 10.00 -21.46
N LYS A 484 -19.05 11.11 -20.69
CA LYS A 484 -19.98 12.24 -20.78
C LYS A 484 -19.92 12.96 -22.13
N HIS A 485 -18.71 13.16 -22.66
CA HIS A 485 -18.48 13.87 -23.93
C HIS A 485 -18.31 12.93 -25.13
N ARG A 486 -18.51 11.62 -24.95
CA ARG A 486 -18.37 10.58 -25.98
C ARG A 486 -17.07 10.68 -26.78
N LEU A 487 -15.94 10.87 -26.07
CA LEU A 487 -14.65 11.18 -26.69
C LEU A 487 -13.99 9.99 -27.42
N GLY A 488 -14.53 8.78 -27.28
CA GLY A 488 -13.99 7.58 -27.93
C GLY A 488 -12.60 7.14 -27.45
N TRP A 489 -12.07 7.75 -26.38
CA TRP A 489 -10.75 7.39 -25.84
C TRP A 489 -10.78 6.00 -25.19
N PHE A 490 -10.12 5.03 -25.81
CA PHE A 490 -9.76 3.74 -25.18
C PHE A 490 -8.37 3.87 -24.52
N LEU A 491 -8.19 3.35 -23.29
CA LEU A 491 -6.96 3.54 -22.48
C LEU A 491 -6.68 5.01 -22.13
N HIS A 492 -7.48 5.55 -21.20
CA HIS A 492 -7.46 6.98 -20.88
C HIS A 492 -6.09 7.50 -20.41
N LYS A 493 -5.31 6.70 -19.66
CA LYS A 493 -3.95 7.10 -19.22
C LYS A 493 -3.02 7.31 -20.40
N ALA A 494 -3.00 6.36 -21.33
CA ALA A 494 -2.12 6.40 -22.48
C ALA A 494 -2.45 7.60 -23.38
N ASN A 495 -3.75 7.92 -23.57
CA ASN A 495 -4.15 9.10 -24.33
C ASN A 495 -3.71 10.40 -23.64
N MET A 496 -3.86 10.48 -22.31
CA MET A 496 -3.40 11.64 -21.56
C MET A 496 -1.87 11.79 -21.62
N ALA A 497 -1.12 10.70 -21.55
CA ALA A 497 0.33 10.69 -21.71
C ALA A 497 0.75 11.19 -23.11
N GLU A 498 0.09 10.72 -24.16
CA GLU A 498 0.33 11.15 -25.54
C GLU A 498 -0.02 12.63 -25.75
N LEU A 499 -1.13 13.10 -25.17
CA LEU A 499 -1.51 14.51 -25.18
C LEU A 499 -0.43 15.39 -24.53
N ILE A 500 0.05 15.02 -23.34
CA ILE A 500 1.09 15.76 -22.63
C ILE A 500 2.40 15.77 -23.43
N ALA A 501 2.77 14.64 -24.03
CA ALA A 501 3.94 14.54 -24.88
C ALA A 501 3.83 15.43 -26.12
N LYS A 502 2.68 15.43 -26.81
CA LYS A 502 2.40 16.34 -27.92
C LYS A 502 2.54 17.80 -27.48
N MET A 503 1.95 18.18 -26.35
CA MET A 503 2.06 19.54 -25.81
C MET A 503 3.52 19.94 -25.50
N LYS A 504 4.32 19.02 -24.94
CA LYS A 504 5.76 19.23 -24.68
C LYS A 504 6.55 19.44 -25.98
N ARG A 505 6.24 18.70 -27.06
CA ARG A 505 6.86 18.86 -28.38
C ARG A 505 6.58 20.23 -29.01
N PHE A 506 5.41 20.80 -28.74
CA PHE A 506 5.07 22.18 -29.12
C PHE A 506 5.63 23.26 -28.19
N GLY A 507 6.50 22.90 -27.25
CA GLY A 507 7.14 23.82 -26.32
C GLY A 507 6.24 24.32 -25.18
N LYS A 508 5.10 23.67 -24.94
CA LYS A 508 4.11 24.11 -23.96
C LYS A 508 4.01 23.12 -22.80
N LYS A 509 4.74 23.38 -21.69
CA LYS A 509 4.63 22.61 -20.43
C LYS A 509 3.46 23.12 -19.58
N ILE A 510 2.25 22.73 -19.92
CA ILE A 510 1.03 23.26 -19.27
C ILE A 510 0.42 22.28 -18.27
N VAL A 511 0.81 21.00 -18.31
CA VAL A 511 0.27 19.98 -17.42
C VAL A 511 1.37 19.44 -16.54
N GLN A 512 1.21 19.54 -15.23
CA GLN A 512 2.06 18.87 -14.25
C GLN A 512 1.37 17.59 -13.79
N ILE A 513 2.12 16.48 -13.82
CA ILE A 513 1.62 15.18 -13.35
C ILE A 513 2.15 14.95 -11.94
N LYS A 514 1.27 14.51 -11.05
CA LYS A 514 1.63 13.99 -9.74
C LYS A 514 1.07 12.59 -9.62
N SER A 515 1.92 11.61 -9.31
CA SER A 515 1.51 10.22 -9.16
C SER A 515 1.46 9.86 -7.68
N ILE A 516 0.28 9.46 -7.20
CA ILE A 516 0.11 8.97 -5.82
C ILE A 516 -0.22 7.48 -5.92
N GLN A 517 0.69 6.64 -5.42
CA GLN A 517 0.64 5.18 -5.53
C GLN A 517 0.51 4.72 -7.00
N ASN A 518 -0.73 4.49 -7.47
CA ASN A 518 -1.09 4.01 -8.81
C ASN A 518 -2.02 4.97 -9.60
N ALA A 519 -2.43 6.09 -9.00
CA ALA A 519 -3.31 7.07 -9.65
C ALA A 519 -2.51 8.32 -10.06
N ASN A 520 -2.76 8.80 -11.28
CA ASN A 520 -2.18 10.05 -11.77
C ASN A 520 -3.18 11.19 -11.57
N ILE A 521 -2.68 12.30 -11.03
CA ILE A 521 -3.38 13.57 -10.94
C ILE A 521 -2.75 14.52 -11.95
N TYR A 522 -3.57 15.05 -12.85
CA TYR A 522 -3.17 15.99 -13.89
C TYR A 522 -3.56 17.39 -13.45
N GLN A 523 -2.57 18.25 -13.22
CA GLN A 523 -2.77 19.63 -12.79
C GLN A 523 -2.47 20.59 -13.93
N TRP A 524 -3.37 21.55 -14.16
CA TRP A 524 -3.14 22.68 -15.04
C TRP A 524 -2.13 23.64 -14.40
N ALA A 525 -0.95 23.72 -14.98
CA ALA A 525 0.14 24.62 -14.61
C ALA A 525 0.13 25.92 -15.44
N GLY A 526 -0.99 26.25 -16.10
CA GLY A 526 -1.02 27.38 -17.01
C GLY A 526 -0.77 28.71 -16.30
N ASN A 527 0.34 29.36 -16.66
CA ASN A 527 0.39 30.78 -17.01
C ASN A 527 1.68 31.12 -17.78
N GLU A 528 1.52 32.05 -18.72
CA GLU A 528 2.50 32.46 -19.73
C GLU A 528 3.48 33.52 -19.17
N ILE A 529 4.78 33.27 -19.35
CA ILE A 529 5.87 34.25 -19.51
C ILE A 529 6.26 35.09 -18.26
N GLN A 530 5.42 35.23 -17.23
CA GLN A 530 5.84 35.83 -15.94
C GLN A 530 6.34 34.79 -14.91
N ASP A 531 6.02 33.51 -15.13
CA ASP A 531 6.34 32.41 -14.23
C ASP A 531 7.68 31.71 -14.50
N GLU A 532 8.44 32.01 -15.56
CA GLU A 532 9.80 31.44 -15.68
C GLU A 532 10.64 31.82 -14.46
N ASN A 533 10.59 33.10 -14.04
CA ASN A 533 11.27 33.53 -12.82
C ASN A 533 10.70 32.87 -11.54
N ILE A 534 9.39 32.58 -11.47
CA ILE A 534 8.76 31.97 -10.29
C ILE A 534 9.02 30.45 -10.23
N LEU A 535 9.01 29.79 -11.38
CA LEU A 535 9.34 28.37 -11.55
C LEU A 535 10.84 28.15 -11.34
N GLU A 536 11.70 29.06 -11.82
CA GLU A 536 13.13 29.07 -11.53
C GLU A 536 13.39 29.27 -10.04
N ARG A 537 12.67 30.18 -9.36
CA ARG A 537 12.75 30.37 -7.90
C ARG A 537 12.36 29.12 -7.12
N LYS A 538 11.23 28.51 -7.48
CA LYS A 538 10.76 27.28 -6.82
C LYS A 538 11.71 26.11 -7.07
N SER A 539 12.19 25.96 -8.30
CA SER A 539 13.18 24.95 -8.67
C SER A 539 14.50 25.15 -7.93
N ALA A 540 14.96 26.40 -7.80
CA ALA A 540 16.14 26.75 -7.03
C ALA A 540 15.93 26.44 -5.54
N ARG A 541 14.75 26.72 -4.99
CA ARG A 541 14.41 26.39 -3.60
C ARG A 541 14.39 24.87 -3.36
N ASP A 542 13.77 24.10 -4.24
CA ASP A 542 13.75 22.63 -4.15
C ASP A 542 15.17 22.05 -4.17
N ILE A 543 16.05 22.63 -5.01
CA ILE A 543 17.48 22.29 -5.04
C ILE A 543 18.15 22.62 -3.69
N ILE A 544 17.98 23.84 -3.17
CA ILE A 544 18.61 24.26 -1.92
C ILE A 544 18.11 23.41 -0.76
N ASP A 545 16.81 23.11 -0.68
CA ASP A 545 16.23 22.28 0.37
C ASP A 545 16.75 20.84 0.30
N ALA A 546 16.90 20.25 -0.89
CA ALA A 546 17.54 18.94 -1.03
C ALA A 546 19.01 18.96 -0.55
N LEU A 547 19.78 19.96 -0.95
CA LEU A 547 21.17 20.12 -0.50
C LEU A 547 21.29 20.39 1.01
N ARG A 548 20.34 21.13 1.60
CA ARG A 548 20.21 21.40 3.05
C ARG A 548 20.09 20.11 3.85
N HIS A 549 19.32 19.14 3.35
CA HIS A 549 19.17 17.81 3.95
C HIS A 549 20.32 16.85 3.58
N GLY A 550 21.27 17.27 2.75
CA GLY A 550 22.39 16.45 2.31
C GLY A 550 22.03 15.37 1.27
N VAL A 551 20.89 15.53 0.59
CA VAL A 551 20.42 14.64 -0.49
C VAL A 551 20.65 15.28 -1.86
N VAL A 552 20.71 14.44 -2.91
CA VAL A 552 20.81 14.93 -4.29
C VAL A 552 19.41 15.32 -4.77
N PRO A 553 19.21 16.52 -5.37
CA PRO A 553 17.89 16.91 -5.89
C PRO A 553 17.35 15.93 -6.94
N ASN A 554 16.03 15.78 -7.00
CA ASN A 554 15.37 14.87 -7.95
C ASN A 554 15.14 15.49 -9.34
N HIS A 555 15.17 16.83 -9.45
CA HIS A 555 14.91 17.59 -10.67
C HIS A 555 15.85 18.79 -10.78
N ASN A 556 15.95 19.34 -11.99
CA ASN A 556 16.73 20.52 -12.36
C ASN A 556 18.23 20.38 -12.06
N LEU A 557 18.77 19.16 -12.11
CA LEU A 557 20.17 18.88 -11.82
C LEU A 557 21.11 19.53 -12.84
N ALA A 558 20.62 19.84 -14.04
CA ALA A 558 21.35 20.59 -15.05
C ALA A 558 21.82 21.97 -14.53
N LEU A 559 21.04 22.62 -13.64
CA LEU A 559 21.40 23.90 -13.04
C LEU A 559 22.62 23.76 -12.12
N LEU A 560 22.63 22.70 -11.30
CA LEU A 560 23.74 22.37 -10.40
C LEU A 560 24.96 21.74 -11.07
N ALA A 561 24.81 21.18 -12.27
CA ALA A 561 25.87 20.38 -12.88
C ALA A 561 27.12 21.24 -13.16
N VAL A 562 28.20 20.97 -12.43
CA VAL A 562 29.52 21.60 -12.59
C VAL A 562 30.52 20.54 -13.01
N GLY A 563 31.25 20.79 -14.09
CA GLY A 563 32.31 19.89 -14.58
C GLY A 563 31.82 18.71 -15.42
N GLN A 564 32.77 17.89 -15.87
CA GLN A 564 32.57 16.67 -16.68
C GLN A 564 31.69 16.81 -17.94
N PRO A 565 31.83 17.88 -18.76
CA PRO A 565 31.02 18.03 -19.98
C PRO A 565 31.27 16.87 -20.97
N THR A 566 32.51 16.38 -21.05
CA THR A 566 32.91 15.26 -21.91
C THR A 566 32.17 13.97 -21.59
N VAL A 567 32.04 13.61 -20.30
CA VAL A 567 31.32 12.42 -19.84
C VAL A 567 29.83 12.54 -20.17
N ARG A 568 29.24 13.70 -19.88
CA ARG A 568 27.83 13.99 -20.15
C ARG A 568 27.51 13.90 -21.64
N THR A 569 28.29 14.55 -22.49
CA THR A 569 28.14 14.50 -23.95
C THR A 569 28.28 13.07 -24.49
N HIS A 570 29.21 12.29 -23.95
CA HIS A 570 29.40 10.90 -24.35
C HIS A 570 28.20 10.02 -23.95
N LEU A 571 27.71 10.12 -22.72
CA LEU A 571 26.53 9.37 -22.26
C LEU A 571 25.25 9.76 -23.03
N SER A 572 25.06 11.04 -23.33
CA SER A 572 23.95 11.48 -24.19
C SER A 572 24.08 10.94 -25.62
N GLY A 573 25.30 10.83 -26.15
CA GLY A 573 25.55 10.21 -27.46
C GLY A 573 25.21 8.73 -27.47
N LEU A 574 25.56 7.99 -26.41
CA LEU A 574 25.17 6.58 -26.26
C LEU A 574 23.66 6.40 -26.20
N LEU A 575 22.92 7.28 -25.50
CA LEU A 575 21.46 7.25 -25.52
C LEU A 575 20.91 7.42 -26.94
N ALA A 576 21.48 8.35 -27.72
CA ALA A 576 21.08 8.53 -29.12
C ALA A 576 21.34 7.27 -29.98
N GLU A 577 22.44 6.55 -29.73
CA GLU A 577 22.70 5.26 -30.38
C GLU A 577 21.72 4.16 -29.93
N VAL A 578 21.31 4.18 -28.65
CA VAL A 578 20.32 3.24 -28.09
C VAL A 578 18.95 3.41 -28.76
N ALA A 579 18.58 4.62 -29.18
CA ALA A 579 17.36 4.84 -29.97
C ALA A 579 17.36 4.15 -31.34
N ALA A 580 18.52 3.69 -31.82
CA ALA A 580 18.66 2.91 -33.05
C ALA A 580 18.80 1.40 -32.76
N ASP A 581 18.12 0.91 -31.72
CA ASP A 581 18.10 -0.50 -31.27
C ASP A 581 19.49 -1.10 -30.94
N LYS A 582 20.47 -0.23 -30.65
CA LYS A 582 21.75 -0.67 -30.11
C LYS A 582 21.68 -0.87 -28.60
N SER A 583 22.56 -1.72 -28.08
CA SER A 583 22.77 -1.88 -26.64
C SER A 583 24.20 -1.57 -26.26
N HIS A 584 24.35 -0.88 -25.14
CA HIS A 584 25.64 -0.45 -24.63
C HIS A 584 25.71 -0.66 -23.12
N PHE A 585 26.92 -0.79 -22.60
CA PHE A 585 27.17 -0.80 -21.17
C PHE A 585 28.34 0.13 -20.81
N LYS A 586 28.27 0.74 -19.62
CA LYS A 586 29.34 1.56 -19.05
C LYS A 586 29.44 1.36 -17.54
N PHE A 587 30.66 1.42 -17.03
CA PHE A 587 30.98 1.49 -15.62
C PHE A 587 31.41 2.91 -15.26
N ILE A 588 30.80 3.50 -14.25
CA ILE A 588 31.21 4.78 -13.67
C ILE A 588 32.01 4.47 -12.41
N ARG A 589 33.32 4.68 -12.49
CA ARG A 589 34.28 4.42 -11.42
C ARG A 589 34.73 5.72 -10.76
N GLY A 590 34.80 5.74 -9.44
CA GLY A 590 35.52 6.80 -8.73
C GLY A 590 35.32 6.75 -7.21
N GLN A 591 36.08 7.57 -6.48
CA GLN A 591 36.06 7.60 -5.02
C GLN A 591 34.71 8.05 -4.42
N TYR A 592 34.54 7.87 -3.11
CA TYR A 592 33.37 8.43 -2.42
C TYR A 592 33.35 9.94 -2.57
N GLY A 593 32.20 10.50 -2.98
CA GLY A 593 32.08 11.94 -3.21
C GLY A 593 32.56 12.45 -4.57
N SER A 594 33.03 11.60 -5.50
CA SER A 594 33.41 12.03 -6.86
C SER A 594 32.23 12.43 -7.78
N GLY A 595 30.99 12.39 -7.26
CA GLY A 595 29.79 12.77 -8.00
C GLY A 595 29.10 11.64 -8.78
N LYS A 596 29.40 10.35 -8.49
CA LYS A 596 28.76 9.19 -9.15
C LYS A 596 27.23 9.24 -9.10
N THR A 597 26.64 9.34 -7.90
CA THR A 597 25.19 9.42 -7.70
C THR A 597 24.60 10.66 -8.40
N PHE A 598 25.31 11.80 -8.37
CA PHE A 598 24.89 13.00 -9.08
C PHE A 598 24.83 12.79 -10.60
N LEU A 599 25.85 12.15 -11.18
CA LEU A 599 25.89 11.84 -12.61
C LEU A 599 24.78 10.87 -13.01
N CYS A 600 24.47 9.87 -12.17
CA CYS A 600 23.34 8.95 -12.37
C CYS A 600 22.00 9.68 -12.32
N SER A 601 21.78 10.54 -11.32
CA SER A 601 20.55 11.34 -11.23
C SER A 601 20.40 12.29 -12.42
N TRP A 602 21.49 12.92 -12.86
CA TRP A 602 21.49 13.76 -14.07
C TRP A 602 21.15 12.95 -15.32
N LEU A 603 21.74 11.77 -15.50
CA LEU A 603 21.50 10.92 -16.67
C LEU A 603 20.05 10.41 -16.68
N LYS A 604 19.52 10.05 -15.51
CA LYS A 604 18.10 9.69 -15.32
C LYS A 604 17.19 10.83 -15.77
N GLU A 605 17.40 12.04 -15.27
CA GLU A 605 16.61 13.22 -15.63
C GLU A 605 16.69 13.50 -17.14
N TYR A 606 17.91 13.51 -17.70
CA TYR A 606 18.13 13.74 -19.12
C TYR A 606 17.43 12.68 -19.99
N ALA A 607 17.52 11.41 -19.62
CA ALA A 607 16.88 10.31 -20.35
C ALA A 607 15.35 10.43 -20.35
N LEU A 608 14.74 10.73 -19.20
CA LEU A 608 13.29 10.99 -19.10
C LEU A 608 12.89 12.19 -19.97
N ASP A 609 13.67 13.27 -19.94
CA ASP A 609 13.38 14.44 -20.77
C ASP A 609 13.42 14.15 -22.27
N GLN A 610 14.28 13.22 -22.69
CA GLN A 610 14.43 12.77 -24.07
C GLN A 610 13.47 11.63 -24.48
N GLU A 611 12.47 11.30 -23.65
CA GLU A 611 11.47 10.24 -23.88
C GLU A 611 12.04 8.81 -23.83
N TYR A 612 13.02 8.54 -22.95
CA TYR A 612 13.45 7.18 -22.60
C TYR A 612 12.74 6.72 -21.32
N ALA A 613 12.47 5.42 -21.23
CA ALA A 613 12.16 4.79 -19.96
C ALA A 613 13.45 4.66 -19.14
N VAL A 614 13.38 4.84 -17.83
CA VAL A 614 14.54 4.69 -16.94
C VAL A 614 14.21 3.71 -15.83
N SER A 615 15.11 2.77 -15.55
CA SER A 615 15.07 1.96 -14.34
C SER A 615 16.28 2.27 -13.49
N PHE A 616 16.06 2.57 -12.21
CA PHE A 616 17.11 2.82 -11.23
C PHE A 616 17.03 1.79 -10.12
N ILE A 617 18.11 1.03 -9.93
CA ILE A 617 18.23 -0.03 -8.94
C ILE A 617 19.42 0.33 -8.04
N ASN A 618 19.21 0.30 -6.73
CA ASN A 618 20.32 0.35 -5.79
C ASN A 618 20.60 -1.06 -5.27
N ILE A 619 21.86 -1.52 -5.34
CA ILE A 619 22.20 -2.84 -4.82
C ILE A 619 22.07 -2.83 -3.29
N GLY A 620 21.41 -3.83 -2.74
CA GLY A 620 21.23 -3.94 -1.30
C GLY A 620 20.96 -5.38 -0.87
N HIS A 621 20.55 -5.54 0.39
CA HIS A 621 20.15 -6.84 0.92
C HIS A 621 18.87 -7.36 0.26
N ASP A 622 17.89 -6.47 0.03
CA ASP A 622 16.56 -6.83 -0.50
C ASP A 622 16.53 -6.90 -2.04
N GLN A 623 17.52 -6.31 -2.70
CA GLN A 623 17.72 -6.37 -4.15
C GLN A 623 19.15 -6.84 -4.49
N PRO A 624 19.50 -8.11 -4.17
CA PRO A 624 20.83 -8.61 -4.42
C PRO A 624 21.02 -8.96 -5.90
N LEU A 625 22.17 -8.58 -6.47
CA LEU A 625 22.55 -8.96 -7.83
C LEU A 625 22.84 -10.47 -7.98
N SER A 626 22.91 -11.23 -6.87
CA SER A 626 23.15 -12.67 -6.88
C SER A 626 21.95 -13.52 -7.34
N ASP A 627 20.73 -12.97 -7.29
CA ASP A 627 19.50 -13.63 -7.75
C ASP A 627 18.90 -12.83 -8.92
N LEU A 628 19.10 -13.36 -10.14
CA LEU A 628 18.71 -12.69 -11.39
C LEU A 628 17.19 -12.44 -11.51
N PRO A 629 16.28 -13.36 -11.12
CA PRO A 629 14.85 -13.07 -10.99
C PRO A 629 14.50 -11.91 -10.02
N ILE A 630 15.17 -11.81 -8.88
CA ILE A 630 14.95 -10.69 -7.93
C ILE A 630 15.47 -9.39 -8.54
N PHE A 631 16.64 -9.41 -9.17
CA PHE A 631 17.17 -8.26 -9.91
C PHE A 631 16.18 -7.78 -11.01
N PHE A 632 15.58 -8.71 -11.75
CA PHE A 632 14.56 -8.38 -12.75
C PHE A 632 13.31 -7.74 -12.11
N SER A 633 12.83 -8.28 -11.00
CA SER A 633 11.71 -7.67 -10.25
C SER A 633 12.06 -6.24 -9.80
N GLY A 634 13.30 -6.03 -9.34
CA GLY A 634 13.86 -4.71 -9.01
C GLY A 634 13.92 -3.77 -10.21
N LEU A 635 14.31 -4.26 -11.39
CA LEU A 635 14.28 -3.51 -12.64
C LEU A 635 12.87 -2.99 -12.93
N ILE A 636 11.86 -3.85 -12.85
CA ILE A 636 10.48 -3.49 -13.11
C ILE A 636 9.94 -2.51 -12.07
N ALA A 637 10.25 -2.73 -10.79
CA ALA A 637 9.87 -1.82 -9.71
C ALA A 637 10.54 -0.44 -9.86
N GLY A 638 11.77 -0.41 -10.37
CA GLY A 638 12.55 0.80 -10.65
C GLY A 638 12.16 1.53 -11.94
N LEU A 639 11.32 0.96 -12.83
CA LEU A 639 10.91 1.58 -14.08
C LEU A 639 10.14 2.89 -13.84
N ARG A 640 10.54 3.94 -14.53
CA ARG A 640 9.94 5.28 -14.56
C ARG A 640 9.81 5.76 -16.00
N THR A 641 8.79 6.56 -16.26
CA THR A 641 8.58 7.26 -17.53
C THR A 641 8.43 8.75 -17.28
N PRO A 642 8.48 9.61 -18.31
CA PRO A 642 8.38 11.06 -18.14
C PRO A 642 7.08 11.51 -17.47
N GLU A 643 6.03 10.69 -17.56
CA GLU A 643 4.74 10.95 -16.94
C GLU A 643 4.65 10.46 -15.50
N LYS A 644 5.47 9.48 -15.14
CA LYS A 644 5.38 8.76 -13.87
C LYS A 644 6.78 8.54 -13.30
N THR A 645 7.21 9.49 -12.48
CA THR A 645 8.56 9.52 -11.88
C THR A 645 8.62 8.90 -10.50
N ASP A 646 7.48 8.74 -9.82
CA ASP A 646 7.45 8.37 -8.40
C ASP A 646 7.25 6.86 -8.18
N SER A 647 6.53 6.18 -9.06
CA SER A 647 6.15 4.76 -8.96
C SER A 647 6.44 3.97 -10.23
N SER A 648 6.31 2.64 -10.18
CA SER A 648 6.58 1.79 -11.34
C SER A 648 5.66 2.13 -12.51
N ALA A 649 6.27 2.37 -13.67
CA ALA A 649 5.59 2.77 -14.91
C ALA A 649 5.29 1.60 -15.85
N LEU A 650 5.39 0.33 -15.39
CA LEU A 650 5.17 -0.83 -16.25
C LEU A 650 3.78 -0.81 -16.90
N VAL A 651 2.72 -0.60 -16.11
CA VAL A 651 1.34 -0.56 -16.63
C VAL A 651 1.19 0.55 -17.68
N ASP A 652 1.75 1.73 -17.41
CA ASP A 652 1.71 2.88 -18.30
C ASP A 652 2.44 2.61 -19.63
N ILE A 653 3.57 1.87 -19.59
CA ILE A 653 4.27 1.41 -20.79
C ILE A 653 3.41 0.43 -21.60
N LEU A 654 2.78 -0.55 -20.94
CA LEU A 654 1.92 -1.54 -21.62
C LEU A 654 0.70 -0.87 -22.28
N GLU A 655 0.06 0.08 -21.59
CA GLU A 655 -1.06 0.84 -22.16
C GLU A 655 -0.61 1.75 -23.30
N SER A 656 0.56 2.39 -23.19
CA SER A 656 1.14 3.21 -24.27
C SER A 656 1.46 2.38 -25.51
N TRP A 657 1.96 1.15 -25.33
CA TRP A 657 2.19 0.20 -26.42
C TRP A 657 0.88 -0.17 -27.14
N LEU A 658 -0.17 -0.56 -26.39
CA LEU A 658 -1.49 -0.86 -26.95
C LEU A 658 -2.07 0.35 -27.71
N LEU A 659 -1.98 1.55 -27.14
CA LEU A 659 -2.45 2.77 -27.79
C LEU A 659 -1.69 3.08 -29.09
N ASN A 660 -0.38 2.83 -29.13
CA ASN A 660 0.41 3.03 -30.34
C ASN A 660 -0.03 2.06 -31.46
N ILE A 661 -0.34 0.81 -31.13
CA ILE A 661 -0.91 -0.16 -32.09
C ILE A 661 -2.25 0.35 -32.60
N TYR A 662 -3.16 0.72 -31.70
CA TYR A 662 -4.47 1.27 -32.05
C TYR A 662 -4.36 2.48 -33.00
N THR A 663 -3.49 3.44 -32.65
CA THR A 663 -3.28 4.67 -33.43
C THR A 663 -2.64 4.41 -34.80
N LYS A 664 -1.69 3.47 -34.89
CA LYS A 664 -1.08 3.06 -36.17
C LYS A 664 -2.10 2.40 -37.08
N THR A 665 -2.89 1.47 -36.55
CA THR A 665 -3.95 0.79 -37.31
C THR A 665 -5.03 1.76 -37.79
N ALA A 666 -5.46 2.69 -36.94
CA ALA A 666 -6.43 3.73 -37.30
C ALA A 666 -5.92 4.61 -38.47
N LYS A 667 -4.64 5.00 -38.45
CA LYS A 667 -4.03 5.81 -39.52
C LYS A 667 -3.89 5.06 -40.85
N MET A 668 -3.55 3.76 -40.81
CA MET A 668 -3.38 2.96 -42.02
C MET A 668 -4.71 2.73 -42.76
N GLU A 669 -5.80 2.54 -42.03
CA GLU A 669 -7.13 2.26 -42.59
C GLU A 669 -7.93 3.53 -42.96
N GLN A 670 -7.41 4.74 -42.66
CA GLN A 670 -8.08 6.04 -42.92
C GLN A 670 -9.50 6.15 -42.34
N LEU A 671 -9.78 5.46 -41.24
CA LEU A 671 -11.08 5.47 -40.58
C LEU A 671 -11.15 6.62 -39.56
N THR A 672 -12.09 7.55 -39.74
CA THR A 672 -12.39 8.57 -38.73
C THR A 672 -13.22 7.96 -37.59
N PRO A 673 -12.95 8.30 -36.31
CA PRO A 673 -13.65 7.74 -35.13
C PRO A 673 -15.16 8.02 -35.04
N ASP A 674 -15.71 8.86 -35.93
CA ASP A 674 -17.06 9.44 -35.82
C ASP A 674 -18.22 8.50 -36.21
N ASN A 675 -17.95 7.31 -36.79
CA ASN A 675 -18.99 6.35 -37.18
C ASN A 675 -18.91 5.06 -36.35
N SER A 676 -19.99 4.69 -35.67
CA SER A 676 -20.12 3.46 -34.86
C SER A 676 -19.80 2.17 -35.66
N ALA A 677 -20.19 2.11 -36.94
CA ALA A 677 -19.87 0.99 -37.83
C ALA A 677 -18.38 0.88 -38.22
N ASN A 678 -17.62 1.97 -38.12
CA ASN A 678 -16.17 1.98 -38.36
C ASN A 678 -15.40 1.51 -37.12
N GLN A 679 -15.93 1.75 -35.92
CA GLN A 679 -15.29 1.34 -34.66
C GLN A 679 -15.22 -0.18 -34.51
N GLU A 680 -16.29 -0.91 -34.86
CA GLU A 680 -16.31 -2.37 -34.74
C GLU A 680 -15.33 -3.05 -35.73
N LYS A 681 -15.26 -2.53 -36.97
CA LYS A 681 -14.26 -2.97 -37.96
C LYS A 681 -12.84 -2.65 -37.51
N LEU A 682 -12.62 -1.46 -36.94
CA LEU A 682 -11.32 -1.05 -36.44
C LEU A 682 -10.86 -1.93 -35.28
N ASN A 683 -11.75 -2.26 -34.32
CA ASN A 683 -11.45 -3.19 -33.23
C ASN A 683 -11.03 -4.57 -33.75
N GLN A 684 -11.74 -5.13 -34.74
CA GLN A 684 -11.35 -6.41 -35.34
C GLN A 684 -9.97 -6.38 -36.02
N ILE A 685 -9.61 -5.26 -36.67
CA ILE A 685 -8.30 -5.10 -37.31
C ILE A 685 -7.22 -4.89 -36.23
N VAL A 686 -7.51 -4.13 -35.19
CA VAL A 686 -6.62 -3.93 -34.04
C VAL A 686 -6.34 -5.25 -33.34
N ASP A 687 -7.35 -6.08 -33.07
CA ASP A 687 -7.18 -7.40 -32.46
C ASP A 687 -6.25 -8.29 -33.29
N ARG A 688 -6.43 -8.32 -34.63
CA ARG A 688 -5.51 -9.06 -35.52
C ARG A 688 -4.08 -8.50 -35.49
N THR A 689 -3.94 -7.19 -35.38
CA THR A 689 -2.63 -6.52 -35.32
C THR A 689 -1.93 -6.83 -34.00
N ILE A 690 -2.65 -6.77 -32.88
CA ILE A 690 -2.17 -7.16 -31.54
C ILE A 690 -1.72 -8.62 -31.59
N GLU A 691 -2.53 -9.54 -32.10
CA GLU A 691 -2.16 -10.95 -32.21
C GLU A 691 -0.91 -11.18 -33.08
N SER A 692 -0.75 -10.42 -34.16
CA SER A 692 0.47 -10.46 -34.98
C SER A 692 1.71 -9.99 -34.21
N GLU A 693 1.61 -8.92 -33.43
CA GLU A 693 2.70 -8.43 -32.56
C GLU A 693 3.02 -9.43 -31.44
N LEU A 694 2.00 -10.00 -30.80
CA LEU A 694 2.13 -11.02 -29.77
C LEU A 694 2.78 -12.30 -30.31
N ALA A 695 2.46 -12.72 -31.54
CA ALA A 695 3.09 -13.86 -32.19
C ALA A 695 4.60 -13.65 -32.37
N SER A 696 5.04 -12.43 -32.67
CA SER A 696 6.46 -12.09 -32.82
C SER A 696 7.26 -12.07 -31.50
N LEU A 697 6.57 -12.13 -30.36
CA LEU A 697 7.17 -12.24 -29.02
C LEU A 697 7.26 -13.69 -28.54
N ASN A 698 6.46 -14.58 -29.12
CA ASN A 698 6.40 -15.99 -28.75
C ASN A 698 7.75 -16.71 -28.95
N ASP A 699 8.50 -16.33 -29.98
CA ASP A 699 9.85 -16.86 -30.25
C ASP A 699 10.90 -16.37 -29.25
N ILE A 700 10.63 -15.26 -28.54
CA ILE A 700 11.52 -14.69 -27.54
C ILE A 700 11.21 -15.29 -26.17
N GLU A 701 9.98 -15.15 -25.70
CA GLU A 701 9.50 -15.66 -24.41
C GLU A 701 8.04 -16.15 -24.60
N PRO A 702 7.78 -17.46 -24.58
CA PRO A 702 6.46 -18.00 -24.95
C PRO A 702 5.29 -17.67 -24.01
N GLY A 703 5.56 -17.39 -22.73
CA GLY A 703 4.52 -17.04 -21.75
C GLY A 703 4.14 -15.54 -21.77
N PHE A 704 5.04 -14.69 -22.25
CA PHE A 704 4.89 -13.23 -22.27
C PHE A 704 3.72 -12.78 -23.16
N PRO A 705 3.51 -13.34 -24.38
CA PRO A 705 2.31 -13.07 -25.17
C PRO A 705 1.00 -13.39 -24.44
N GLN A 706 0.95 -14.49 -23.67
CA GLN A 706 -0.25 -14.91 -22.95
C GLN A 706 -0.60 -13.93 -21.83
N ALA A 707 0.42 -13.49 -21.09
CA ALA A 707 0.25 -12.46 -20.06
C ALA A 707 -0.19 -11.12 -20.65
N LEU A 708 0.36 -10.69 -21.79
CA LEU A 708 -0.08 -9.47 -22.47
C LEU A 708 -1.51 -9.59 -23.02
N ARG A 709 -1.90 -10.75 -23.54
CA ARG A 709 -3.28 -11.01 -23.97
C ARG A 709 -4.24 -10.90 -22.79
N THR A 710 -3.91 -11.52 -21.66
CA THR A 710 -4.71 -11.44 -20.43
C THR A 710 -4.82 -10.01 -19.92
N PHE A 711 -3.72 -9.25 -20.01
CA PHE A 711 -3.71 -7.82 -19.67
C PHE A 711 -4.66 -7.01 -20.58
N TYR A 712 -4.63 -7.25 -21.89
CA TYR A 712 -5.53 -6.59 -22.85
C TYR A 712 -6.99 -6.97 -22.61
N GLU A 713 -7.31 -8.25 -22.50
CA GLU A 713 -8.66 -8.75 -22.21
C GLU A 713 -9.21 -8.20 -20.89
N GLY A 714 -8.36 -8.14 -19.85
CA GLY A 714 -8.69 -7.53 -18.57
C GLY A 714 -9.02 -6.04 -18.70
N LYS A 715 -8.28 -5.30 -19.52
CA LYS A 715 -8.56 -3.88 -19.79
C LYS A 715 -9.84 -3.65 -20.59
N VAL A 716 -10.13 -4.49 -21.59
CA VAL A 716 -11.36 -4.40 -22.39
C VAL A 716 -12.60 -4.77 -21.56
N SER A 717 -12.49 -5.80 -20.71
CA SER A 717 -13.60 -6.27 -19.86
C SER A 717 -13.79 -5.50 -18.55
N GLY A 718 -12.85 -4.60 -18.19
CA GLY A 718 -12.84 -3.89 -16.91
C GLY A 718 -12.48 -4.77 -15.71
N ASN A 719 -11.93 -5.97 -15.93
CA ASN A 719 -11.54 -6.89 -14.86
C ASN A 719 -10.13 -6.56 -14.33
N MET A 720 -10.09 -5.75 -13.26
CA MET A 720 -8.85 -5.31 -12.63
C MET A 720 -8.05 -6.44 -11.95
N GLU A 721 -8.70 -7.54 -11.57
CA GLU A 721 -8.01 -8.70 -10.99
C GLU A 721 -7.17 -9.42 -12.05
N LEU A 722 -7.72 -9.63 -13.24
CA LEU A 722 -6.96 -10.21 -14.37
C LEU A 722 -5.79 -9.33 -14.77
N VAL A 723 -5.98 -8.00 -14.80
CA VAL A 723 -4.91 -7.03 -15.07
C VAL A 723 -3.80 -7.15 -14.01
N SER A 724 -4.16 -7.20 -12.73
CA SER A 724 -3.20 -7.32 -11.63
C SER A 724 -2.42 -8.65 -11.68
N ASN A 725 -3.11 -9.75 -11.96
CA ASN A 725 -2.50 -11.08 -12.10
C ASN A 725 -1.51 -11.12 -13.27
N ALA A 726 -1.89 -10.59 -14.43
CA ALA A 726 -1.03 -10.50 -15.61
C ALA A 726 0.23 -9.64 -15.34
N VAL A 727 0.06 -8.46 -14.75
CA VAL A 727 1.18 -7.56 -14.40
C VAL A 727 2.11 -8.23 -13.39
N SER A 728 1.57 -8.88 -12.36
CA SER A 728 2.36 -9.59 -11.35
C SER A 728 3.17 -10.75 -11.93
N TRP A 729 2.67 -11.39 -12.99
CA TRP A 729 3.43 -12.44 -13.67
C TRP A 729 4.53 -11.84 -14.55
N ILE A 730 4.23 -10.75 -15.27
CA ILE A 730 5.20 -10.00 -16.08
C ILE A 730 6.34 -9.50 -15.19
N THR A 731 6.07 -9.01 -13.98
CA THR A 731 7.09 -8.54 -13.04
C THR A 731 7.98 -9.67 -12.50
N GLY A 732 7.52 -10.93 -12.57
CA GLY A 732 8.23 -12.08 -12.03
C GLY A 732 7.93 -12.36 -10.56
N SER A 733 6.79 -11.87 -10.03
CA SER A 733 6.41 -12.12 -8.64
C SER A 733 6.28 -13.62 -8.36
N ARG A 734 6.81 -14.06 -7.20
CA ARG A 734 6.69 -15.44 -6.71
C ARG A 734 5.42 -15.70 -5.91
N SER A 735 4.59 -14.67 -5.67
CA SER A 735 3.40 -14.74 -4.82
C SER A 735 2.11 -15.18 -5.54
N LEU A 736 2.18 -15.54 -6.83
CA LEU A 736 1.01 -15.90 -7.62
C LEU A 736 0.48 -17.29 -7.27
N SER A 737 -0.85 -17.39 -7.12
CA SER A 737 -1.52 -18.66 -6.88
C SER A 737 -1.55 -19.52 -8.14
N ALA A 738 -1.67 -20.84 -7.98
CA ALA A 738 -1.84 -21.78 -9.10
C ALA A 738 -3.15 -21.55 -9.89
N GLN A 739 -4.13 -20.86 -9.29
CA GLN A 739 -5.33 -20.42 -10.00
C GLN A 739 -5.01 -19.23 -10.91
N ALA A 740 -4.34 -18.18 -10.40
CA ALA A 740 -3.95 -17.01 -11.18
C ALA A 740 -3.07 -17.39 -12.39
N LEU A 741 -2.13 -18.33 -12.22
CA LEU A 741 -1.31 -18.82 -13.34
C LEU A 741 -2.14 -19.51 -14.43
N ARG A 742 -3.18 -20.26 -14.06
CA ARG A 742 -4.10 -20.92 -15.00
C ARG A 742 -4.99 -19.92 -15.73
N GLU A 743 -5.44 -18.87 -15.04
CA GLU A 743 -6.23 -17.78 -15.62
C GLU A 743 -5.43 -17.00 -16.66
N ILE A 744 -4.13 -16.77 -16.42
CA ILE A 744 -3.22 -16.12 -17.39
C ILE A 744 -2.83 -17.08 -18.54
N GLY A 745 -2.97 -18.40 -18.36
CA GLY A 745 -2.56 -19.40 -19.35
C GLY A 745 -1.05 -19.69 -19.38
N VAL A 746 -0.34 -19.43 -18.28
CA VAL A 746 1.13 -19.61 -18.15
C VAL A 746 1.49 -20.64 -17.10
N LYS A 747 2.75 -21.10 -17.10
CA LYS A 747 3.26 -22.10 -16.16
C LYS A 747 4.50 -21.61 -15.44
N GLY A 748 4.57 -21.89 -14.14
CA GLY A 748 5.77 -21.66 -13.32
C GLY A 748 6.03 -20.20 -12.98
N ASN A 749 7.06 -20.01 -12.14
CA ASN A 749 7.58 -18.70 -11.74
C ASN A 749 8.79 -18.31 -12.61
N LEU A 750 9.25 -17.06 -12.49
CA LEU A 750 10.43 -16.59 -13.22
C LEU A 750 11.72 -17.28 -12.74
N GLU A 751 12.30 -18.09 -13.61
CA GLU A 751 13.61 -18.74 -13.43
C GLU A 751 14.73 -17.95 -14.10
N ALA A 752 15.98 -18.13 -13.66
CA ALA A 752 17.14 -17.35 -14.13
C ALA A 752 17.40 -17.46 -15.64
N ASN A 753 17.16 -18.63 -16.25
CA ASN A 753 17.25 -18.86 -17.70
C ASN A 753 16.24 -18.04 -18.52
N ASN A 754 15.09 -17.69 -17.93
CA ASN A 754 14.00 -16.98 -18.61
C ASN A 754 14.09 -15.46 -18.43
N VAL A 755 14.97 -14.95 -17.56
CA VAL A 755 15.10 -13.51 -17.30
C VAL A 755 15.54 -12.72 -18.53
N PHE A 756 16.62 -13.12 -19.21
CA PHE A 756 17.07 -12.41 -20.41
C PHE A 756 16.06 -12.45 -21.57
N PRO A 757 15.43 -13.60 -21.89
CA PRO A 757 14.27 -13.65 -22.78
C PRO A 757 13.17 -12.65 -22.40
N ARG A 758 12.80 -12.60 -21.12
CA ARG A 758 11.76 -11.68 -20.62
C ARG A 758 12.18 -10.21 -20.71
N MET A 759 13.45 -9.90 -20.42
CA MET A 759 14.01 -8.55 -20.61
C MET A 759 13.95 -8.13 -22.08
N ARG A 760 14.30 -9.01 -23.02
CA ARG A 760 14.18 -8.73 -24.47
C ARG A 760 12.73 -8.47 -24.89
N ALA A 761 11.80 -9.28 -24.41
CA ALA A 761 10.38 -9.09 -24.68
C ALA A 761 9.91 -7.72 -24.16
N LEU A 762 10.29 -7.35 -22.93
CA LEU A 762 10.00 -6.03 -22.36
C LEU A 762 10.62 -4.88 -23.17
N LEU A 763 11.88 -4.99 -23.59
CA LEU A 763 12.54 -3.96 -24.40
C LEU A 763 11.83 -3.74 -25.74
N LYS A 764 11.35 -4.82 -26.37
CA LYS A 764 10.53 -4.74 -27.58
C LYS A 764 9.20 -4.03 -27.33
N ILE A 765 8.56 -4.25 -26.18
CA ILE A 765 7.36 -3.48 -25.78
C ILE A 765 7.69 -2.00 -25.53
N ILE A 766 8.79 -1.68 -24.87
CA ILE A 766 9.23 -0.29 -24.63
C ILE A 766 9.47 0.45 -25.95
N SER A 767 10.19 -0.18 -26.88
CA SER A 767 10.45 0.36 -28.23
C SER A 767 9.17 0.43 -29.09
N GLY A 768 8.26 -0.53 -28.92
CA GLY A 768 6.94 -0.51 -29.54
C GLY A 768 5.98 0.52 -28.95
N ALA A 769 6.23 1.01 -27.73
CA ALA A 769 5.51 2.11 -27.10
C ALA A 769 6.02 3.46 -27.63
N ARG A 770 5.75 4.55 -26.90
CA ARG A 770 6.22 5.90 -27.28
C ARG A 770 7.68 6.19 -26.92
N TYR A 771 8.38 5.26 -26.28
CA TYR A 771 9.71 5.49 -25.70
C TYR A 771 10.83 5.06 -26.64
N LYS A 772 11.95 5.79 -26.60
CA LYS A 772 13.11 5.54 -27.47
C LYS A 772 14.01 4.37 -27.02
N GLY A 773 13.76 3.82 -25.83
CA GLY A 773 14.57 2.76 -25.23
C GLY A 773 14.56 2.81 -23.72
N LEU A 774 15.42 1.99 -23.09
CA LEU A 774 15.58 1.86 -21.65
C LEU A 774 16.99 2.28 -21.21
N LEU A 775 17.07 3.15 -20.22
CA LEU A 775 18.28 3.36 -19.43
C LEU A 775 18.17 2.54 -18.14
N LEU A 776 19.04 1.57 -17.93
CA LEU A 776 19.14 0.82 -16.68
C LEU A 776 20.36 1.30 -15.88
N LEU A 777 20.10 1.94 -14.75
CA LEU A 777 21.09 2.40 -13.79
C LEU A 777 21.15 1.43 -12.61
N VAL A 778 22.35 0.93 -12.31
CA VAL A 778 22.62 0.07 -11.15
C VAL A 778 23.68 0.77 -10.28
N ASP A 779 23.27 1.27 -9.13
CA ASP A 779 24.13 2.02 -8.19
C ASP A 779 24.71 1.09 -7.10
N GLU A 780 25.80 1.55 -6.47
CA GLU A 780 26.46 0.93 -5.31
C GLU A 780 26.99 -0.51 -5.50
N LEU A 781 27.65 -0.81 -6.63
CA LEU A 781 28.28 -2.14 -6.84
C LEU A 781 29.28 -2.54 -5.75
N GLU A 782 29.88 -1.57 -5.03
CA GLU A 782 30.78 -1.85 -3.91
C GLU A 782 30.14 -2.65 -2.78
N LEU A 783 28.80 -2.65 -2.66
CA LEU A 783 28.09 -3.42 -1.65
C LEU A 783 28.17 -4.92 -1.87
N ILE A 784 28.47 -5.38 -3.09
CA ILE A 784 28.73 -6.80 -3.37
C ILE A 784 29.88 -7.32 -2.49
N ARG A 785 30.89 -6.47 -2.20
CA ARG A 785 32.02 -6.84 -1.32
C ARG A 785 31.57 -7.17 0.10
N LYS A 786 30.47 -6.58 0.55
CA LYS A 786 29.93 -6.74 1.91
C LYS A 786 29.04 -7.96 2.07
N PHE A 787 28.72 -8.71 1.01
CA PHE A 787 27.91 -9.91 1.15
C PHE A 787 28.62 -10.96 2.04
N PRO A 788 27.90 -11.57 3.00
CA PRO A 788 28.49 -12.43 4.01
C PRO A 788 29.10 -13.71 3.41
N HIS A 789 28.52 -14.24 2.34
CA HIS A 789 28.94 -15.51 1.74
C HIS A 789 29.69 -15.32 0.42
N ALA A 790 30.84 -16.00 0.27
CA ALA A 790 31.65 -15.94 -0.95
C ALA A 790 30.90 -16.37 -2.21
N ARG A 791 30.11 -17.46 -2.10
CA ARG A 791 29.27 -17.96 -3.20
C ARG A 791 28.28 -16.91 -3.73
N GLN A 792 27.66 -16.13 -2.84
CA GLN A 792 26.73 -15.07 -3.26
C GLN A 792 27.46 -13.94 -4.00
N ARG A 793 28.69 -13.60 -3.58
CA ARG A 793 29.54 -12.62 -4.28
C ARG A 793 29.91 -13.10 -5.68
N GLU A 794 30.36 -14.35 -5.80
CA GLU A 794 30.67 -14.95 -7.11
C GLU A 794 29.44 -14.98 -8.03
N GLN A 795 28.27 -15.34 -7.50
CA GLN A 795 27.01 -15.31 -8.25
C GLN A 795 26.63 -13.90 -8.71
N ALA A 796 26.85 -12.88 -7.88
CA ALA A 796 26.61 -11.49 -8.26
C ALA A 796 27.57 -11.02 -9.37
N LEU A 797 28.86 -11.37 -9.28
CA LEU A 797 29.86 -11.05 -10.30
C LEU A 797 29.60 -11.81 -11.62
N GLU A 798 29.15 -13.07 -11.55
CA GLU A 798 28.73 -13.83 -12.73
C GLU A 798 27.46 -13.20 -13.36
N THR A 799 26.50 -12.76 -12.55
CA THR A 799 25.30 -12.08 -13.07
C THR A 799 25.66 -10.76 -13.77
N LEU A 800 26.56 -9.98 -13.17
CA LEU A 800 27.11 -8.76 -13.77
C LEU A 800 27.80 -9.06 -15.11
N ARG A 801 28.61 -10.13 -15.15
CA ARG A 801 29.27 -10.62 -16.36
C ARG A 801 28.26 -10.99 -17.46
N LEU A 802 27.20 -11.72 -17.13
CA LEU A 802 26.16 -12.10 -18.08
C LEU A 802 25.44 -10.88 -18.66
N LEU A 803 25.08 -9.89 -17.83
CA LEU A 803 24.46 -8.63 -18.28
C LEU A 803 25.33 -7.90 -19.31
N ILE A 804 26.64 -7.85 -19.08
CA ILE A 804 27.59 -7.20 -19.99
C ILE A 804 27.75 -7.97 -21.29
N ASP A 805 27.79 -9.30 -21.23
CA ASP A 805 27.89 -10.14 -22.43
C ASP A 805 26.66 -9.96 -23.33
N GLU A 806 25.47 -9.95 -22.73
CA GLU A 806 24.22 -9.72 -23.46
C GLU A 806 24.21 -8.32 -24.09
N ALA A 807 24.64 -7.29 -23.35
CA ALA A 807 24.76 -5.93 -23.88
C ALA A 807 25.83 -5.79 -24.98
N GLY A 808 26.97 -6.46 -24.83
CA GLY A 808 28.08 -6.40 -25.78
C GLY A 808 27.77 -7.08 -27.12
N ARG A 809 26.89 -8.09 -27.12
CA ARG A 809 26.45 -8.82 -28.32
C ARG A 809 25.21 -8.22 -28.98
N ASN A 810 24.73 -7.07 -28.51
CA ASN A 810 23.48 -6.46 -28.95
C ASN A 810 22.22 -7.31 -28.65
N ALA A 811 22.26 -8.16 -27.61
CA ALA A 811 21.14 -9.04 -27.23
C ALA A 811 20.12 -8.36 -26.29
N LEU A 812 20.34 -7.09 -25.93
CA LEU A 812 19.42 -6.23 -25.17
C LEU A 812 19.11 -4.95 -25.97
N PRO A 813 18.55 -5.05 -27.19
CA PRO A 813 18.40 -3.92 -28.11
C PRO A 813 17.60 -2.78 -27.46
N GLY A 814 18.05 -1.54 -27.68
CA GLY A 814 17.39 -0.37 -27.09
C GLY A 814 17.64 -0.22 -25.58
N CYS A 815 18.71 -0.81 -25.04
CA CYS A 815 19.08 -0.70 -23.63
C CYS A 815 20.49 -0.11 -23.41
N LEU A 816 20.60 0.92 -22.56
CA LEU A 816 21.86 1.41 -22.00
C LEU A 816 22.00 0.96 -20.55
N LEU A 817 23.00 0.13 -20.27
CA LEU A 817 23.35 -0.32 -18.92
C LEU A 817 24.44 0.57 -18.33
N VAL A 818 24.20 1.16 -17.16
CA VAL A 818 25.20 1.94 -16.45
C VAL A 818 25.32 1.43 -15.02
N PHE A 819 26.54 1.04 -14.67
CA PHE A 819 26.87 0.55 -13.34
C PHE A 819 27.76 1.56 -12.63
N THR A 820 27.58 1.78 -11.33
CA THR A 820 28.53 2.61 -10.55
C THR A 820 29.29 1.75 -9.56
N GLY A 821 30.53 2.12 -9.28
CA GLY A 821 31.30 1.48 -8.21
C GLY A 821 32.44 2.36 -7.72
N THR A 822 32.88 2.10 -6.49
CA THR A 822 34.08 2.74 -5.93
C THR A 822 35.36 2.10 -6.46
N ASP A 823 36.48 2.80 -6.34
CA ASP A 823 37.79 2.26 -6.73
C ASP A 823 38.09 0.92 -6.03
N GLU A 824 37.68 0.78 -4.77
CA GLU A 824 37.84 -0.46 -4.01
C GLU A 824 37.10 -1.64 -4.67
N PHE A 825 35.91 -1.42 -5.27
CA PHE A 825 35.22 -2.48 -6.01
C PHE A 825 36.03 -2.95 -7.22
N PHE A 826 36.67 -2.04 -7.94
CA PHE A 826 37.42 -2.38 -9.15
C PHE A 826 38.82 -2.95 -8.84
N GLU A 827 39.46 -2.52 -7.75
CA GLU A 827 40.87 -2.85 -7.50
C GLU A 827 41.09 -4.03 -6.56
N ASP A 828 40.11 -4.35 -5.71
CA ASP A 828 40.23 -5.41 -4.71
C ASP A 828 40.29 -6.80 -5.38
N GLU A 829 41.42 -7.49 -5.21
CA GLU A 829 41.69 -8.81 -5.79
C GLU A 829 40.98 -9.96 -5.05
N ARG A 830 40.51 -9.74 -3.83
CA ARG A 830 39.88 -10.80 -3.01
C ARG A 830 38.36 -10.73 -3.02
N TYR A 831 37.80 -9.52 -2.97
CA TYR A 831 36.36 -9.33 -2.80
C TYR A 831 35.73 -8.51 -3.93
N GLY A 832 36.54 -7.81 -4.74
CA GLY A 832 36.07 -6.94 -5.82
C GLY A 832 36.06 -7.61 -7.20
N LEU A 833 35.88 -6.80 -8.24
CA LEU A 833 35.77 -7.23 -9.63
C LEU A 833 36.98 -8.03 -10.12
N LYS A 834 38.19 -7.71 -9.62
CA LYS A 834 39.42 -8.44 -9.97
C LYS A 834 39.44 -9.87 -9.45
N SER A 835 38.67 -10.20 -8.41
CA SER A 835 38.58 -11.57 -7.90
C SER A 835 37.91 -12.51 -8.91
N TYR A 836 37.22 -11.97 -9.92
CA TYR A 836 36.53 -12.74 -10.94
C TYR A 836 37.13 -12.47 -12.34
N GLU A 837 38.08 -13.32 -12.72
CA GLU A 837 38.94 -13.15 -13.90
C GLU A 837 38.15 -12.89 -15.19
N ALA A 838 37.10 -13.68 -15.45
CA ALA A 838 36.32 -13.56 -16.68
C ALA A 838 35.59 -12.21 -16.86
N LEU A 839 35.25 -11.54 -15.75
CA LEU A 839 34.69 -10.18 -15.77
C LEU A 839 35.80 -9.13 -15.88
N SER A 840 36.88 -9.33 -15.12
CA SER A 840 38.07 -8.47 -15.14
C SER A 840 38.63 -8.31 -16.54
N GLU A 841 38.81 -9.41 -17.29
CA GLU A 841 39.35 -9.38 -18.65
C GLU A 841 38.50 -8.59 -19.66
N ARG A 842 37.19 -8.49 -19.40
CA ARG A 842 36.25 -7.80 -20.31
C ARG A 842 36.12 -6.32 -20.00
N VAL A 843 36.25 -5.96 -18.73
CA VAL A 843 36.00 -4.60 -18.25
C VAL A 843 37.31 -3.81 -18.11
N MET A 844 38.40 -4.44 -17.66
CA MET A 844 39.68 -3.79 -17.44
C MET A 844 40.47 -3.64 -18.75
N SER A 845 40.92 -2.41 -19.04
CA SER A 845 41.86 -2.16 -20.12
C SER A 845 43.27 -2.61 -19.71
N ARG A 846 43.99 -3.29 -20.62
CA ARG A 846 45.41 -3.65 -20.45
C ARG A 846 46.37 -2.47 -20.71
N VAL A 847 45.84 -1.37 -21.27
CA VAL A 847 46.60 -0.15 -21.58
C VAL A 847 46.09 0.96 -20.66
N ASP A 848 46.91 1.34 -19.68
CA ASP A 848 46.64 2.45 -18.77
C ASP A 848 47.72 3.52 -18.98
N HIS A 849 47.44 4.50 -19.84
CA HIS A 849 48.25 5.71 -19.93
C HIS A 849 47.67 6.73 -18.95
N GLN A 850 48.43 7.05 -17.90
CA GLN A 850 48.02 7.97 -16.83
C GLN A 850 47.55 9.36 -17.32
N SER A 851 47.86 9.74 -18.57
CA SER A 851 47.58 11.05 -19.15
C SER A 851 46.44 11.09 -20.18
N PHE A 852 45.97 9.94 -20.70
CA PHE A 852 44.96 9.89 -21.75
C PHE A 852 43.81 8.96 -21.37
N VAL A 853 42.64 9.54 -21.05
CA VAL A 853 41.42 8.80 -20.72
C VAL A 853 40.50 8.73 -21.95
N SER A 854 40.22 7.52 -22.44
CA SER A 854 39.28 7.31 -23.55
C SER A 854 37.88 7.00 -23.01
N MET A 855 36.89 7.84 -23.35
CA MET A 855 35.49 7.63 -22.96
C MET A 855 34.85 6.40 -23.64
N ARG A 856 35.47 5.89 -24.70
CA ARG A 856 35.00 4.68 -25.41
C ARG A 856 35.26 3.40 -24.62
N GLN A 857 36.15 3.42 -23.63
CA GLN A 857 36.42 2.25 -22.77
C GLN A 857 35.18 1.87 -21.93
N PRO A 858 35.07 0.60 -21.49
CA PRO A 858 33.98 0.17 -20.60
C PRO A 858 33.87 0.99 -19.33
N ILE A 859 35.01 1.38 -18.74
CA ILE A 859 35.08 2.18 -17.51
C ILE A 859 35.27 3.67 -17.84
N ILE A 860 34.36 4.50 -17.34
CA ILE A 860 34.49 5.96 -17.26
C ILE A 860 34.99 6.27 -15.85
N ARG A 861 36.21 6.82 -15.75
CA ARG A 861 36.81 7.26 -14.48
C ARG A 861 36.35 8.69 -14.17
N LEU A 862 35.72 8.87 -13.02
CA LEU A 862 35.41 10.16 -12.44
C LEU A 862 36.52 10.57 -11.50
N GLU A 863 37.17 11.70 -11.82
CA GLU A 863 38.12 12.35 -10.93
C GLU A 863 37.40 12.87 -9.67
N ALA A 864 38.11 12.87 -8.55
CA ALA A 864 37.64 13.53 -7.34
C ALA A 864 37.37 15.03 -7.59
N LEU A 865 36.49 15.61 -6.78
CA LEU A 865 36.24 17.05 -6.79
C LEU A 865 37.53 17.77 -6.34
N ASN A 866 38.16 18.50 -7.25
CA ASN A 866 39.28 19.38 -6.91
C ASN A 866 38.76 20.69 -6.29
N LYS A 867 39.66 21.46 -5.66
CA LYS A 867 39.34 22.75 -5.02
C LYS A 867 38.62 23.71 -5.99
N GLU A 868 39.05 23.78 -7.24
CA GLU A 868 38.44 24.63 -8.27
C GLU A 868 37.00 24.24 -8.59
N ARG A 869 36.73 22.94 -8.84
CA ARG A 869 35.38 22.44 -9.11
C ARG A 869 34.47 22.62 -7.90
N LEU A 870 34.98 22.41 -6.70
CA LEU A 870 34.22 22.64 -5.47
C LEU A 870 33.87 24.13 -5.31
N SER A 871 34.79 25.05 -5.63
CA SER A 871 34.52 26.49 -5.68
C SER A 871 33.40 26.83 -6.66
N HIS A 872 33.44 26.28 -7.87
CA HIS A 872 32.37 26.47 -8.85
C HIS A 872 31.02 25.94 -8.37
N VAL A 873 30.97 24.81 -7.66
CA VAL A 873 29.73 24.31 -7.05
C VAL A 873 29.22 25.28 -5.98
N LEU A 874 30.09 25.79 -5.10
CA LEU A 874 29.70 26.74 -4.06
C LEU A 874 29.17 28.06 -4.64
N HIS A 875 29.80 28.60 -5.70
CA HIS A 875 29.28 29.77 -6.40
C HIS A 875 27.91 29.50 -7.00
N LYS A 876 27.72 28.35 -7.67
CA LYS A 876 26.40 27.99 -8.20
C LYS A 876 25.35 27.84 -7.11
N VAL A 877 25.70 27.25 -5.96
CA VAL A 877 24.78 27.11 -4.82
C VAL A 877 24.43 28.48 -4.24
N ARG A 878 25.40 29.41 -4.13
CA ARG A 878 25.15 30.81 -3.72
C ARG A 878 24.17 31.50 -4.68
N ASP A 879 24.41 31.40 -5.98
CA ASP A 879 23.60 32.07 -6.99
C ASP A 879 22.17 31.47 -7.00
N LEU A 880 22.04 30.14 -6.86
CA LEU A 880 20.75 29.48 -6.70
C LEU A 880 20.04 29.87 -5.40
N TYR A 881 20.77 30.03 -4.29
CA TYR A 881 20.22 30.50 -3.03
C TYR A 881 19.68 31.92 -3.16
N GLY A 882 20.46 32.82 -3.78
CA GLY A 882 20.04 34.19 -4.03
C GLY A 882 18.79 34.27 -4.91
N ASN A 883 18.70 33.41 -5.92
CA ASN A 883 17.49 33.26 -6.73
C ASN A 883 16.32 32.73 -5.87
N ALA A 884 16.50 31.66 -5.10
CA ALA A 884 15.45 31.01 -4.32
C ALA A 884 14.78 31.94 -3.28
N TYR A 885 15.57 32.76 -2.58
CA TYR A 885 15.09 33.66 -1.53
C TYR A 885 14.97 35.13 -1.98
N ASN A 886 15.26 35.42 -3.25
CA ASN A 886 15.33 36.79 -3.79
C ASN A 886 16.19 37.71 -2.90
N TRP A 887 17.34 37.17 -2.49
CA TRP A 887 18.28 37.79 -1.57
C TRP A 887 19.63 37.93 -2.26
N ASP A 888 20.32 39.06 -2.06
CA ASP A 888 21.62 39.29 -2.67
C ASP A 888 22.72 38.55 -1.88
N ALA A 889 22.77 37.23 -2.08
CA ALA A 889 23.73 36.34 -1.43
C ALA A 889 25.19 36.72 -1.75
N SER A 890 25.42 37.47 -2.84
CA SER A 890 26.76 37.89 -3.26
C SER A 890 27.39 38.94 -2.34
N GLN A 891 26.59 39.72 -1.61
CA GLN A 891 27.05 40.74 -0.65
C GLN A 891 27.46 40.18 0.72
N PHE A 892 26.99 38.97 1.05
CA PHE A 892 27.22 38.34 2.35
C PHE A 892 28.16 37.14 2.24
N ALA A 893 28.21 36.51 1.05
CA ALA A 893 29.08 35.40 0.68
C ALA A 893 29.97 35.78 -0.53
N ASP A 894 30.83 36.76 -0.32
CA ASP A 894 31.81 37.22 -1.31
C ASP A 894 32.78 36.10 -1.73
N ASP A 895 33.36 36.23 -2.93
CA ASP A 895 34.28 35.24 -3.49
C ASP A 895 35.51 35.00 -2.61
N VAL A 896 35.96 36.04 -1.88
CA VAL A 896 37.05 35.94 -0.89
C VAL A 896 36.66 35.01 0.25
N THR A 897 35.45 35.16 0.78
CA THR A 897 34.94 34.36 1.91
C THR A 897 34.72 32.90 1.52
N ILE A 898 34.26 32.63 0.28
CA ILE A 898 34.17 31.27 -0.28
C ILE A 898 35.56 30.65 -0.42
N SER A 899 36.54 31.42 -0.89
CA SER A 899 37.94 30.97 -0.98
C SER A 899 38.55 30.67 0.40
N ASP A 900 38.26 31.49 1.41
CA ASP A 900 38.69 31.30 2.79
C ASP A 900 38.04 30.07 3.44
N LEU A 901 36.74 29.86 3.21
CA LEU A 901 36.01 28.67 3.63
C LEU A 901 36.64 27.40 3.02
N LEU A 902 36.92 27.42 1.71
CA LEU A 902 37.62 26.33 1.03
C LEU A 902 39.05 26.14 1.58
N HIS A 903 39.76 27.22 1.89
CA HIS A 903 41.10 27.15 2.46
C HIS A 903 41.11 26.49 3.84
N ASN A 904 40.21 26.93 4.74
CA ASN A 904 40.03 26.32 6.06
C ASN A 904 39.63 24.85 5.97
N TRP A 905 38.81 24.49 4.98
CA TRP A 905 38.34 23.13 4.80
C TRP A 905 39.39 22.19 4.17
N THR A 906 40.28 22.72 3.31
CA THR A 906 41.37 21.98 2.65
C THR A 906 42.64 21.87 3.49
N MET A 907 42.87 22.76 4.47
CA MET A 907 44.07 22.73 5.33
C MET A 907 44.14 21.59 6.36
N SER A 908 43.08 20.78 6.50
CA SER A 908 43.04 19.67 7.47
C SER A 908 43.47 18.30 6.89
N GLY A 909 44.07 18.26 5.70
CA GLY A 909 44.69 17.04 5.13
C GLY A 909 44.68 17.00 3.59
N ASP A 910 45.88 17.07 3.01
CA ASP A 910 46.31 16.88 1.60
C ASP A 910 45.58 17.62 0.44
N GLU A 911 46.32 17.89 -0.64
CA GLU A 911 45.87 18.61 -1.86
C GLU A 911 44.71 17.93 -2.60
N VAL A 912 44.36 16.70 -2.22
CA VAL A 912 43.18 15.97 -2.66
C VAL A 912 42.10 16.13 -1.61
N VAL A 913 40.94 16.64 -2.00
CA VAL A 913 39.78 16.76 -1.11
C VAL A 913 39.30 15.36 -0.72
N ASP A 914 39.89 14.77 0.31
CA ASP A 914 39.57 13.42 0.83
C ASP A 914 38.25 13.43 1.65
N ARG A 915 37.65 14.61 1.81
CA ARG A 915 36.38 14.80 2.52
C ARG A 915 35.20 14.87 1.55
N LYS A 916 34.12 14.16 1.89
CA LYS A 916 32.87 14.12 1.11
C LYS A 916 32.33 15.55 0.88
N PRO A 917 31.94 15.94 -0.35
CA PRO A 917 31.42 17.30 -0.64
C PRO A 917 30.11 17.65 0.07
N ARG A 918 29.33 16.65 0.52
CA ARG A 918 28.02 16.88 1.14
C ARG A 918 28.11 17.73 2.44
N PRO A 919 29.00 17.44 3.40
CA PRO A 919 29.19 18.26 4.59
C PRO A 919 29.44 19.74 4.31
N ILE A 920 30.37 20.09 3.40
CA ILE A 920 30.71 21.49 3.11
C ILE A 920 29.54 22.23 2.45
N LEU A 921 28.77 21.57 1.59
CA LEU A 921 27.58 22.17 0.97
C LEU A 921 26.50 22.43 2.01
N ARG A 922 26.28 21.50 2.94
CA ARG A 922 25.31 21.66 4.03
C ARG A 922 25.71 22.77 4.99
N GLU A 923 26.98 22.80 5.40
CA GLU A 923 27.53 23.85 6.26
C GLU A 923 27.42 25.22 5.59
N PHE A 924 27.75 25.32 4.30
CA PHE A 924 27.62 26.55 3.54
C PHE A 924 26.17 27.05 3.46
N ILE A 925 25.20 26.17 3.20
CA ILE A 925 23.77 26.54 3.18
C ILE A 925 23.31 26.99 4.57
N GLN A 926 23.73 26.32 5.64
CA GLN A 926 23.42 26.75 7.01
C GLN A 926 24.00 28.13 7.33
N MET A 927 25.21 28.44 6.86
CA MET A 927 25.79 29.78 7.00
C MET A 927 24.98 30.82 6.22
N LEU A 928 24.50 30.49 5.01
CA LEU A 928 23.64 31.38 4.23
C LEU A 928 22.30 31.62 4.92
N ASP A 929 21.66 30.57 5.47
CA ASP A 929 20.42 30.68 6.25
C ASP A 929 20.61 31.62 7.46
N LEU A 930 21.71 31.48 8.20
CA LEU A 930 22.00 32.37 9.33
C LEU A 930 22.20 33.83 8.91
N CYS A 931 22.80 34.07 7.74
CA CYS A 931 22.98 35.42 7.20
C CYS A 931 21.65 36.02 6.70
N GLU A 932 20.75 35.20 6.16
CA GLU A 932 19.42 35.62 5.70
C GLU A 932 18.50 35.95 6.88
N GLU A 933 18.48 35.09 7.91
CA GLU A 933 17.62 35.23 9.09
C GLU A 933 18.08 36.35 10.05
N ASN A 934 19.38 36.69 10.08
CA ASN A 934 19.95 37.65 11.02
C ASN A 934 20.55 38.89 10.33
N ARG A 935 19.98 40.07 10.62
CA ARG A 935 20.47 41.35 10.07
C ARG A 935 21.87 41.70 10.59
N GLY A 936 22.84 41.84 9.68
CA GLY A 936 24.20 42.31 9.99
C GLY A 936 25.24 41.20 10.25
N VAL A 937 24.84 39.93 10.08
CA VAL A 937 25.74 38.78 10.14
C VAL A 937 26.28 38.50 8.74
N SER A 938 27.60 38.42 8.61
CA SER A 938 28.30 38.11 7.35
C SER A 938 29.04 36.79 7.46
N LEU A 939 29.22 36.08 6.33
CA LEU A 939 29.84 34.75 6.32
C LEU A 939 31.28 34.75 6.90
N ALA A 940 31.98 35.91 6.83
CA ALA A 940 33.30 36.13 7.42
C ALA A 940 33.36 36.04 8.97
N GLN A 941 32.23 36.21 9.67
CA GLN A 941 32.18 36.11 11.13
C GLN A 941 32.26 34.66 11.61
N PHE A 942 31.70 33.72 10.84
CA PHE A 942 31.72 32.28 11.17
C PHE A 942 33.09 31.62 10.93
N LEU A 943 33.93 32.22 10.09
CA LEU A 943 35.27 31.72 9.80
C LEU A 943 36.32 32.11 10.86
N LYS A 944 36.01 33.06 11.76
CA LYS A 944 36.89 33.43 12.88
C LYS A 944 36.64 32.47 14.05
N LYS A 945 37.49 31.44 14.18
CA LYS A 945 37.51 30.59 15.38
C LYS A 945 37.79 31.43 16.63
N ASP A 946 36.90 31.34 17.62
CA ASP A 946 37.18 31.74 19.00
C ASP A 946 38.39 30.95 19.54
N PRO A 947 39.42 31.61 20.09
CA PRO A 947 40.57 30.93 20.68
C PRO A 947 40.28 30.55 22.14
N GLN A 948 39.28 29.72 22.43
CA GLN A 948 39.11 29.13 23.77
C GLN A 948 38.52 27.71 23.72
N THR A 949 39.39 26.71 23.52
CA THR A 949 39.16 25.37 24.07
C THR A 949 39.88 25.28 25.42
N PRO A 950 39.19 25.07 26.55
CA PRO A 950 39.86 24.77 27.81
C PRO A 950 40.49 23.38 27.70
N THR A 951 41.80 23.30 27.80
CA THR A 951 42.55 22.06 27.95
C THR A 951 42.11 21.36 29.24
N TYR A 952 41.38 20.24 29.10
CA TYR A 952 41.23 19.26 30.17
C TYR A 952 42.59 18.62 30.45
N SER A 953 43.22 19.04 31.54
CA SER A 953 44.39 18.37 32.11
C SER A 953 43.99 17.01 32.66
N THR A 954 44.53 15.95 32.08
CA THR A 954 44.52 14.59 32.63
C THR A 954 45.28 14.55 33.97
N PRO A 955 44.70 14.02 35.06
CA PRO A 955 45.46 13.79 36.28
C PRO A 955 46.27 12.50 36.14
N THR A 956 47.60 12.65 36.16
CA THR A 956 48.57 11.57 36.35
C THR A 956 48.31 10.87 37.69
N LYS A 957 47.96 9.58 37.65
CA LYS A 957 48.03 8.70 38.82
C LYS A 957 49.51 8.47 39.16
N HIS A 958 49.92 9.01 40.30
CA HIS A 958 51.11 8.57 41.00
C HIS A 958 50.90 7.15 41.51
N THR A 959 51.78 6.25 41.07
CA THR A 959 52.03 4.96 41.69
C THR A 959 52.96 5.22 42.87
N GLU A 960 52.53 4.96 44.10
CA GLU A 960 53.42 4.66 45.21
C GLU A 960 52.65 3.92 46.33
N GLN A 961 53.24 2.79 46.72
CA GLN A 961 52.90 1.80 47.77
C GLN A 961 51.96 0.66 47.40
#